data_AF-A0A7U0N2J9-F1
#
_entry.id   AF-A0A7U0N2J9-F1
#
_cell.length_a   1.000
_cell.length_b   1.000
_cell.length_c   1.000
_cell.angle_alpha   90.00
_cell.angle_beta   90.00
_cell.angle_gamma   90.00
#
_symmetry.space_group_name_H-M   'P 1'
#
loop_
_entity.id
_entity.type
_entity.pdbx_description
1 polymer ?
#
loop_
_entity_poly.entity_id
_entity_poly.type
_entity_poly.pdbx_seq_one_letter_code
_entity_poly.pdbx_strand_id
1 'polypeptide(L)'
;MEKIDFVVDQHQLGRALNKLIHNLVEESQLTPGETLSAWELCEKLSMQQFMALKKNVYFADLLRAVDIYPPSGQKLSVDDEEIRQVETEVEEKPEITSDEPVMECLQIPASSTLLDAIQLPDRFMKLIKRLKNIHLVNPDFGPGETFGELIALTVHELAAQPGIGALYIDTFKELQQLVQSAPAVEAIGTTHTGIDFAKVDSSQMRLSLAGVEASYTKALEKFGRYLKTEDMGEMLQAILHAEHEQLVAIPTWGKGSITQLLAFRDRLREEIIAIQNGDIDYLALESVLIVPKRLINCTLNKLEAVLLEDIESYFDKSSEMKVDIAQRRWGFVEEKKTLEEIGADYVVSRERIRQIQADIRQEFLGHMRVSQPSVWEILEPEVSPDLSVKMQTLFSCFSSERDFFEFLDMVSGQTELITHVYPEIDKAILNTYFAENGAPIHLDDIREFIPSVCSIEIPYVDNAIRHLAQQGAIQLKDENVYPLQLKKAEASACVLIKHQKGLPWLDIAKLINGNNYSRSPVYEDRLDHEAFNQPEYIYLSGKGTYKHTCFIDVDAAQIDDIFLEMMEYAEKNSRSVFHLNEFYQASRNLKKHDYYVIRHFVKHFGEDYGFYFDGKSQADSIGLEKGFKNITQKDVIIEAMNNSDKPLTKPEIANLLKSKSLAHASFYLDDMIERGNVVQVGRMLYTTPACAYKNIVIDDYVAALHALLLHFGKPVEPSIFKAQLNMQFERSYSKYFYASLARLNAKAQGWHRKHSLYSVTEIPFSNISSAMDMLCDPGAPLQQNIDAMQANIAITRETAAIAIQNWRTARSMVND
;
A
#
# COMPACT_ATOMS: atom_id res chain seq x y z
N MET A 1 -3.54 32.48 -13.92
CA MET A 1 -4.64 31.63 -14.41
C MET A 1 -4.69 31.81 -15.91
N GLU A 2 -4.12 30.86 -16.66
CA GLU A 2 -4.27 30.81 -18.11
C GLU A 2 -5.74 30.49 -18.44
N LYS A 3 -6.29 31.15 -19.46
CA LYS A 3 -7.68 30.93 -19.92
C LYS A 3 -7.76 29.54 -20.56
N ILE A 4 -8.47 28.62 -19.91
CA ILE A 4 -8.91 27.38 -20.53
C ILE A 4 -10.13 27.74 -21.38
N ASP A 5 -10.02 27.63 -22.71
CA ASP A 5 -11.16 27.78 -23.61
C ASP A 5 -11.95 26.46 -23.65
N PHE A 6 -13.22 26.52 -23.25
CA PHE A 6 -14.14 25.38 -23.31
C PHE A 6 -14.90 25.39 -24.63
N VAL A 7 -14.84 24.31 -25.41
CA VAL A 7 -15.77 24.07 -26.51
C VAL A 7 -16.90 23.22 -25.95
N VAL A 8 -18.10 23.80 -25.84
CA VAL A 8 -19.27 23.14 -25.24
C VAL A 8 -20.40 23.06 -26.26
N ASP A 9 -20.86 21.84 -26.58
CA ASP A 9 -22.18 21.65 -27.18
C ASP A 9 -23.25 21.94 -26.13
N GLN A 10 -23.80 23.16 -26.15
CA GLN A 10 -24.78 23.61 -25.15
C GLN A 10 -26.05 22.76 -25.12
N HIS A 11 -26.39 22.06 -26.21
CA HIS A 11 -27.57 21.20 -26.25
C HIS A 11 -27.30 19.84 -25.59
N GLN A 12 -26.09 19.30 -25.69
CA GLN A 12 -25.70 18.10 -24.93
C GLN A 12 -25.53 18.43 -23.44
N LEU A 13 -24.89 19.56 -23.12
CA LEU A 13 -24.69 19.98 -21.73
C LEU A 13 -26.03 20.18 -21.00
N GLY A 14 -26.98 20.88 -21.63
CA GLY A 14 -28.32 21.08 -21.04
C GLY A 14 -29.08 19.78 -20.82
N ARG A 15 -28.92 18.78 -21.71
CA ARG A 15 -29.54 17.45 -21.54
C ARG A 15 -28.90 16.65 -20.41
N ALA A 16 -27.57 16.66 -20.31
CA ALA A 16 -26.86 15.96 -19.23
C ALA A 16 -27.17 16.59 -17.86
N LEU A 17 -27.21 17.92 -17.79
CA LEU A 17 -27.55 18.65 -16.57
C LEU A 17 -28.98 18.36 -16.09
N ASN A 18 -29.96 18.34 -17.01
CA ASN A 18 -31.34 18.02 -16.65
C ASN A 18 -31.51 16.58 -16.13
N LYS A 19 -30.76 15.61 -16.69
CA LYS A 19 -30.76 14.23 -16.18
C LYS A 19 -30.18 14.15 -14.77
N LEU A 20 -29.08 14.86 -14.51
CA LEU A 20 -28.48 14.92 -13.18
C LEU A 20 -29.43 15.56 -12.16
N ILE A 21 -30.05 16.71 -12.50
CA ILE A 21 -31.01 17.37 -11.61
C ILE A 21 -32.21 16.46 -11.32
N HIS A 22 -32.74 15.77 -12.33
CA HIS A 22 -33.85 14.84 -12.13
C HIS A 22 -33.49 13.71 -11.17
N ASN A 23 -32.33 13.09 -11.33
CA ASN A 23 -31.87 12.03 -10.43
C ASN A 23 -31.61 12.54 -9.00
N LEU A 24 -31.06 13.74 -8.84
CA LEU A 24 -30.86 14.36 -7.52
C LEU A 24 -32.18 14.73 -6.82
N VAL A 25 -33.23 15.05 -7.60
CA VAL A 25 -34.59 15.22 -7.07
C VAL A 25 -35.19 13.89 -6.62
N GLU A 26 -35.01 12.80 -7.39
CA GLU A 26 -35.45 11.45 -7.01
C GLU A 26 -34.75 10.96 -5.72
N GLU A 27 -33.48 11.31 -5.54
CA GLU A 27 -32.71 11.02 -4.32
C GLU A 27 -33.01 11.96 -3.14
N SER A 28 -34.01 12.84 -3.26
CA SER A 28 -34.39 13.86 -2.26
C SER A 28 -33.26 14.84 -1.88
N GLN A 29 -32.26 15.00 -2.75
CA GLN A 29 -31.15 15.94 -2.58
C GLN A 29 -31.47 17.35 -3.12
N LEU A 30 -32.52 17.46 -3.96
CA LEU A 30 -33.05 18.72 -4.49
C LEU A 30 -34.59 18.73 -4.47
N THR A 31 -35.18 19.93 -4.50
CA THR A 31 -36.64 20.11 -4.54
C THR A 31 -37.19 19.97 -5.97
N PRO A 32 -38.34 19.29 -6.19
CA PRO A 32 -38.91 19.12 -7.53
C PRO A 32 -39.35 20.44 -8.19
N GLY A 33 -39.13 20.56 -9.51
CA GLY A 33 -39.70 21.63 -10.34
C GLY A 33 -38.78 22.82 -10.63
N GLU A 34 -37.53 22.82 -10.17
CA GLU A 34 -36.56 23.88 -10.44
C GLU A 34 -35.70 23.57 -11.69
N THR A 35 -35.54 24.57 -12.56
CA THR A 35 -34.51 24.55 -13.62
C THR A 35 -33.29 25.27 -13.06
N LEU A 36 -32.16 24.55 -12.93
CA LEU A 36 -30.93 25.07 -12.36
C LEU A 36 -29.82 25.03 -13.41
N SER A 37 -29.01 26.09 -13.48
CA SER A 37 -27.72 26.05 -14.18
C SER A 37 -26.70 25.21 -13.41
N ALA A 38 -25.61 24.81 -14.06
CA ALA A 38 -24.55 24.02 -13.40
C ALA A 38 -23.93 24.74 -12.20
N TRP A 39 -23.86 26.07 -12.23
CA TRP A 39 -23.37 26.88 -11.13
C TRP A 39 -24.36 26.91 -9.96
N GLU A 40 -25.64 27.17 -10.23
CA GLU A 40 -26.70 27.18 -9.19
C GLU A 40 -26.88 25.81 -8.54
N LEU A 41 -26.65 24.73 -9.29
CA LEU A 41 -26.60 23.36 -8.76
C LEU A 41 -25.48 23.20 -7.74
N CYS A 42 -24.27 23.71 -8.03
CA CYS A 42 -23.13 23.63 -7.11
C CYS A 42 -23.36 24.43 -5.82
N GLU A 43 -24.05 25.57 -5.90
CA GLU A 43 -24.37 26.39 -4.71
C GLU A 43 -25.45 25.76 -3.82
N LYS A 44 -26.35 24.95 -4.38
CA LYS A 44 -27.42 24.29 -3.62
C LYS A 44 -26.97 23.00 -2.93
N LEU A 45 -25.91 22.35 -3.41
CA LEU A 45 -25.40 21.12 -2.82
C LEU A 45 -24.45 21.45 -1.68
N SER A 46 -24.63 20.79 -0.53
CA SER A 46 -23.59 20.80 0.51
C SER A 46 -22.30 20.16 -0.01
N MET A 47 -21.16 20.48 0.62
CA MET A 47 -19.86 19.89 0.23
C MET A 47 -19.89 18.35 0.22
N GLN A 48 -20.60 17.72 1.16
CA GLN A 48 -20.76 16.26 1.18
C GLN A 48 -21.59 15.74 -0.01
N GLN A 49 -22.70 16.39 -0.35
CA GLN A 49 -23.53 16.01 -1.51
C GLN A 49 -22.78 16.23 -2.83
N PHE A 50 -22.03 17.33 -2.94
CA PHE A 50 -21.19 17.62 -4.08
C PHE A 50 -20.11 16.55 -4.28
N MET A 51 -19.43 16.14 -3.20
CA MET A 51 -18.42 15.07 -3.26
C MET A 51 -19.04 13.70 -3.60
N ALA A 52 -20.29 13.46 -3.19
CA ALA A 52 -21.03 12.25 -3.55
C ALA A 52 -21.35 12.18 -5.06
N LEU A 53 -21.43 13.31 -5.76
CA LEU A 53 -21.65 13.34 -7.21
C LEU A 53 -20.57 12.59 -7.99
N LYS A 54 -19.35 12.43 -7.45
CA LYS A 54 -18.29 11.63 -8.10
C LYS A 54 -18.72 10.18 -8.36
N LYS A 55 -19.65 9.65 -7.57
CA LYS A 55 -20.23 8.31 -7.72
C LYS A 55 -21.52 8.29 -8.55
N ASN A 56 -22.03 9.47 -8.93
CA ASN A 56 -23.27 9.63 -9.69
C ASN A 56 -22.99 9.49 -11.20
N VAL A 57 -23.64 8.52 -11.84
CA VAL A 57 -23.42 8.18 -13.25
C VAL A 57 -23.78 9.34 -14.18
N TYR A 58 -24.81 10.13 -13.85
CA TYR A 58 -25.23 11.28 -14.63
C TYR A 58 -24.31 12.49 -14.48
N PHE A 59 -23.55 12.56 -13.37
CA PHE A 59 -22.50 13.56 -13.20
C PHE A 59 -21.28 13.25 -14.08
N ALA A 60 -20.92 11.97 -14.25
CA ALA A 60 -19.89 11.57 -15.21
C ALA A 60 -20.29 11.94 -16.66
N ASP A 61 -21.56 11.78 -17.02
CA ASP A 61 -22.09 12.23 -18.32
C ASP A 61 -22.05 13.75 -18.49
N LEU A 62 -22.32 14.51 -17.42
CA LEU A 62 -22.16 15.97 -17.42
C LEU A 62 -20.70 16.37 -17.65
N LEU A 63 -19.74 15.70 -17.01
CA LEU A 63 -18.31 15.96 -17.17
C LEU A 63 -17.83 15.62 -18.58
N ARG A 64 -18.32 14.54 -19.19
CA ARG A 64 -18.02 14.19 -20.59
C ARG A 64 -18.57 15.21 -21.59
N ALA A 65 -19.67 15.89 -21.26
CA ALA A 65 -20.21 16.97 -22.08
C ALA A 65 -19.37 18.26 -22.02
N VAL A 66 -18.40 18.33 -21.09
CA VAL A 66 -17.44 19.43 -20.92
C VAL A 66 -16.04 18.90 -21.23
N ASP A 67 -15.74 18.68 -22.52
CA ASP A 67 -14.43 18.19 -22.97
C ASP A 67 -13.29 19.14 -22.52
N ILE A 68 -12.35 18.65 -21.71
CA ILE A 68 -11.12 19.37 -21.33
C ILE A 68 -9.93 18.70 -22.02
N TYR A 69 -9.35 19.34 -23.03
CA TYR A 69 -8.09 18.91 -23.66
C TYR A 69 -6.88 19.63 -23.04
N PRO A 70 -5.79 18.92 -22.69
CA PRO A 70 -4.51 19.58 -22.40
C PRO A 70 -3.85 20.09 -23.71
N PRO A 71 -3.01 21.15 -23.65
CA PRO A 71 -2.45 21.76 -24.85
C PRO A 71 -1.50 20.78 -25.56
N SER A 72 -1.79 20.51 -26.84
CA SER A 72 -1.08 19.53 -27.65
C SER A 72 0.26 20.05 -28.20
N GLY A 73 1.27 19.17 -28.19
CA GLY A 73 2.49 19.31 -28.98
C GLY A 73 2.36 18.55 -30.31
N GLN A 74 2.38 19.32 -31.40
CA GLN A 74 2.71 18.97 -32.80
C GLN A 74 1.93 17.85 -33.52
N LYS A 75 1.02 18.29 -34.40
CA LYS A 75 0.55 17.56 -35.59
C LYS A 75 1.65 17.52 -36.65
N LEU A 76 1.83 16.34 -37.26
CA LEU A 76 2.29 16.20 -38.64
C LEU A 76 1.06 15.87 -39.49
N SER A 77 0.75 16.78 -40.41
CA SER A 77 -0.28 16.66 -41.44
C SER A 77 0.23 15.81 -42.59
N VAL A 78 -0.65 14.99 -43.19
CA VAL A 78 -0.68 14.80 -44.65
C VAL A 78 -2.15 14.75 -45.09
N ASP A 79 -2.37 15.39 -46.23
CA ASP A 79 -3.60 15.90 -46.80
C ASP A 79 -4.62 14.85 -47.29
N ASP A 80 -5.90 15.24 -47.22
CA ASP A 80 -6.98 14.75 -48.07
C ASP A 80 -6.81 15.30 -49.50
N GLU A 81 -7.02 14.48 -50.54
CA GLU A 81 -7.90 14.86 -51.68
C GLU A 81 -8.08 13.73 -52.74
N GLU A 82 -9.22 13.84 -53.43
CA GLU A 82 -9.73 13.15 -54.64
C GLU A 82 -10.58 11.86 -54.43
N ILE A 83 -11.93 11.93 -54.41
CA ILE A 83 -12.94 12.23 -55.46
C ILE A 83 -13.40 10.99 -56.29
N ARG A 84 -14.75 10.85 -56.35
CA ARG A 84 -15.67 10.12 -57.29
C ARG A 84 -16.32 8.85 -56.76
N GLN A 85 -17.63 8.85 -56.49
CA GLN A 85 -18.80 8.78 -57.40
C GLN A 85 -19.04 7.40 -58.03
N VAL A 86 -20.07 6.74 -57.47
CA VAL A 86 -21.16 5.94 -58.09
C VAL A 86 -20.81 5.02 -59.27
N GLU A 87 -21.05 3.72 -59.08
CA GLU A 87 -21.75 2.89 -60.07
C GLU A 87 -22.36 1.64 -59.40
N THR A 88 -23.69 1.56 -59.45
CA THR A 88 -24.48 0.34 -59.29
C THR A 88 -24.40 -0.45 -60.59
N GLU A 89 -23.98 -1.71 -60.54
CA GLU A 89 -24.33 -2.69 -61.56
C GLU A 89 -24.59 -4.08 -60.96
N VAL A 90 -25.54 -4.74 -61.61
CA VAL A 90 -26.26 -5.97 -61.28
C VAL A 90 -25.53 -7.15 -61.92
N GLU A 91 -25.48 -8.31 -61.25
CA GLU A 91 -25.30 -9.64 -61.86
C GLU A 91 -25.39 -10.67 -60.70
N GLU A 92 -25.92 -11.88 -60.78
CA GLU A 92 -26.75 -12.64 -61.70
C GLU A 92 -27.09 -13.92 -60.90
N LYS A 93 -28.32 -14.43 -60.99
CA LYS A 93 -28.64 -15.77 -60.48
C LYS A 93 -28.27 -16.78 -61.57
N PRO A 94 -27.55 -17.88 -61.28
CA PRO A 94 -27.65 -19.08 -62.11
C PRO A 94 -28.70 -20.03 -61.55
N GLU A 95 -29.42 -20.63 -62.51
CA GLU A 95 -30.37 -21.71 -62.33
C GLU A 95 -29.72 -23.04 -61.91
N ILE A 96 -30.63 -23.92 -61.49
CA ILE A 96 -30.49 -25.28 -60.96
C ILE A 96 -29.90 -26.26 -61.98
N THR A 97 -28.99 -27.12 -61.55
CA THR A 97 -28.84 -28.47 -62.10
C THR A 97 -28.88 -29.51 -60.98
N SER A 98 -29.81 -30.45 -61.13
CA SER A 98 -29.96 -31.67 -60.33
C SER A 98 -28.84 -32.65 -60.66
N ASP A 99 -28.10 -33.14 -59.67
CA ASP A 99 -27.29 -34.36 -59.81
C ASP A 99 -27.57 -35.31 -58.64
N GLU A 100 -27.82 -36.56 -58.99
CA GLU A 100 -27.97 -37.72 -58.10
C GLU A 100 -26.65 -38.00 -57.33
N PRO A 101 -26.70 -38.65 -56.15
CA PRO A 101 -25.50 -38.92 -55.37
C PRO A 101 -24.68 -40.04 -56.02
N VAL A 102 -23.50 -39.70 -56.52
CA VAL A 102 -22.42 -40.64 -56.86
C VAL A 102 -21.74 -41.06 -55.55
N MET A 103 -21.69 -42.36 -55.25
CA MET A 103 -20.80 -42.90 -54.21
C MET A 103 -19.33 -42.68 -54.63
N GLU A 104 -18.61 -41.82 -53.92
CA GLU A 104 -17.15 -41.70 -54.06
C GLU A 104 -16.44 -42.92 -53.46
N CYS A 105 -15.73 -43.68 -54.30
CA CYS A 105 -14.74 -44.66 -53.85
C CYS A 105 -13.51 -43.90 -53.29
N LEU A 106 -13.19 -44.13 -52.01
CA LEU A 106 -12.01 -43.58 -51.35
C LEU A 106 -10.72 -44.13 -52.01
N GLN A 107 -9.95 -43.29 -52.71
CA GLN A 107 -8.65 -43.67 -53.27
C GLN A 107 -7.54 -43.35 -52.27
N ILE A 108 -6.82 -44.37 -51.79
CA ILE A 108 -5.68 -44.19 -50.89
C ILE A 108 -4.45 -43.75 -51.70
N PRO A 109 -3.79 -42.63 -51.34
CA PRO A 109 -2.58 -42.16 -52.02
C PRO A 109 -1.42 -43.15 -51.92
N ALA A 110 -0.55 -43.16 -52.93
CA ALA A 110 0.70 -43.93 -52.85
C ALA A 110 1.61 -43.37 -51.74
N SER A 111 2.41 -44.23 -51.08
CA SER A 111 3.31 -43.82 -49.99
C SER A 111 4.32 -42.74 -50.38
N SER A 112 4.65 -42.60 -51.67
CA SER A 112 5.54 -41.56 -52.19
C SER A 112 4.86 -40.22 -52.50
N THR A 113 3.55 -40.08 -52.22
CA THR A 113 2.80 -38.85 -52.50
C THR A 113 3.20 -37.77 -51.50
N LEU A 114 3.58 -36.57 -51.97
CA LEU A 114 3.89 -35.44 -51.11
C LEU A 114 2.65 -34.98 -50.33
N LEU A 115 2.81 -34.65 -49.05
CA LEU A 115 1.68 -34.23 -48.20
C LEU A 115 0.95 -32.98 -48.71
N ASP A 116 1.60 -32.14 -49.53
CA ASP A 116 0.99 -30.95 -50.17
C ASP A 116 0.15 -31.28 -51.40
N ALA A 117 0.31 -32.48 -51.96
CA ALA A 117 -0.38 -32.95 -53.17
C ALA A 117 -1.43 -34.05 -52.89
N ILE A 118 -1.63 -34.40 -51.61
CA ILE A 118 -2.59 -35.43 -51.19
C ILE A 118 -4.03 -34.91 -51.30
N GLN A 119 -4.92 -35.76 -51.78
CA GLN A 119 -6.36 -35.61 -51.66
C GLN A 119 -6.93 -36.79 -50.88
N LEU A 120 -7.51 -36.49 -49.72
CA LEU A 120 -8.23 -37.40 -48.84
C LEU A 120 -9.49 -36.68 -48.35
N PRO A 121 -10.49 -37.39 -47.79
CA PRO A 121 -11.61 -36.74 -47.12
C PRO A 121 -11.17 -35.69 -46.11
N ASP A 122 -11.98 -34.64 -45.96
CA ASP A 122 -11.67 -33.45 -45.17
C ASP A 122 -11.15 -33.76 -43.76
N ARG A 123 -11.68 -34.78 -43.08
CA ARG A 123 -11.21 -35.18 -41.74
C ARG A 123 -9.72 -35.57 -41.70
N PHE A 124 -9.22 -36.25 -42.74
CA PHE A 124 -7.81 -36.64 -42.83
C PHE A 124 -6.94 -35.47 -43.27
N MET A 125 -7.46 -34.60 -44.14
CA MET A 125 -6.77 -33.36 -44.52
C MET A 125 -6.62 -32.40 -43.33
N LYS A 126 -7.65 -32.32 -42.47
CA LYS A 126 -7.60 -31.58 -41.19
C LYS A 126 -6.56 -32.16 -40.24
N LEU A 127 -6.49 -33.48 -40.07
CA LEU A 127 -5.43 -34.15 -39.30
C LEU A 127 -4.02 -33.84 -39.85
N ILE A 128 -3.81 -33.95 -41.17
CA ILE A 128 -2.51 -33.65 -41.81
C ILE A 128 -2.12 -32.19 -41.59
N LYS A 129 -3.06 -31.25 -41.75
CA LYS A 129 -2.85 -29.83 -41.48
C LYS A 129 -2.52 -29.58 -40.00
N ARG A 130 -3.22 -30.24 -39.08
CA ARG A 130 -2.97 -30.18 -37.63
C ARG A 130 -1.54 -30.61 -37.29
N LEU A 131 -1.08 -31.74 -37.84
CA LEU A 131 0.27 -32.25 -37.61
C LEU A 131 1.35 -31.34 -38.22
N LYS A 132 1.08 -30.74 -39.39
CA LYS A 132 1.98 -29.71 -39.98
C LYS A 132 2.08 -28.47 -39.10
N ASN A 133 0.99 -28.02 -38.49
CA ASN A 133 1.00 -26.85 -37.61
C ASN A 133 1.75 -27.13 -36.29
N ILE A 134 1.68 -28.35 -35.76
CA ILE A 134 2.45 -28.75 -34.57
C ILE A 134 3.97 -28.67 -34.86
N HIS A 135 4.42 -29.04 -36.06
CA HIS A 135 5.83 -28.93 -36.46
C HIS A 135 6.38 -27.48 -36.39
N LEU A 136 5.51 -26.47 -36.58
CA LEU A 136 5.90 -25.06 -36.48
C LEU A 136 6.16 -24.61 -35.04
N VAL A 137 5.54 -25.27 -34.06
CA VAL A 137 5.59 -24.93 -32.63
C VAL A 137 6.56 -25.85 -31.87
N ASN A 138 6.69 -27.10 -32.31
CA ASN A 138 7.65 -28.08 -31.81
C ASN A 138 8.55 -28.57 -32.96
N PRO A 139 9.71 -27.93 -33.20
CA PRO A 139 10.60 -28.26 -34.31
C PRO A 139 11.12 -29.71 -34.29
N ASP A 140 11.14 -30.33 -33.10
CA ASP A 140 11.63 -31.69 -32.89
C ASP A 140 10.63 -32.77 -33.33
N PHE A 141 9.38 -32.40 -33.64
CA PHE A 141 8.35 -33.29 -34.18
C PHE A 141 7.97 -32.86 -35.60
N GLY A 142 7.99 -33.77 -36.58
CA GLY A 142 7.58 -33.49 -37.96
C GLY A 142 6.78 -34.64 -38.59
N PRO A 143 5.68 -34.36 -39.31
CA PRO A 143 4.85 -35.40 -39.92
C PRO A 143 5.47 -36.09 -41.16
N GLY A 144 6.70 -35.74 -41.54
CA GLY A 144 7.34 -36.14 -42.79
C GLY A 144 6.92 -35.27 -43.99
N GLU A 145 7.55 -35.49 -45.14
CA GLU A 145 7.24 -34.83 -46.42
C GLU A 145 6.27 -35.68 -47.27
N THR A 146 6.21 -36.99 -47.01
CA THR A 146 5.42 -37.94 -47.80
C THR A 146 4.32 -38.66 -47.01
N PHE A 147 3.30 -39.16 -47.70
CA PHE A 147 2.22 -39.95 -47.09
C PHE A 147 2.75 -41.18 -46.33
N GLY A 148 3.81 -41.82 -46.84
CA GLY A 148 4.43 -42.98 -46.20
C GLY A 148 5.08 -42.66 -44.86
N GLU A 149 5.72 -41.49 -44.75
CA GLU A 149 6.33 -41.01 -43.50
C GLU A 149 5.27 -40.64 -42.46
N LEU A 150 4.18 -40.01 -42.89
CA LEU A 150 3.03 -39.70 -42.03
C LEU A 150 2.42 -40.96 -41.40
N ILE A 151 2.16 -41.98 -42.21
CA ILE A 151 1.52 -43.22 -41.75
C ILE A 151 2.47 -44.08 -40.88
N ALA A 152 3.78 -43.86 -40.99
CA ALA A 152 4.79 -44.54 -40.18
C ALA A 152 4.92 -43.99 -38.75
N LEU A 153 4.32 -42.83 -38.44
CA LEU A 153 4.27 -42.30 -37.08
C LEU A 153 3.53 -43.27 -36.15
N THR A 154 4.02 -43.39 -34.91
CA THR A 154 3.35 -44.17 -33.88
C THR A 154 2.25 -43.36 -33.19
N VAL A 155 1.20 -44.05 -32.73
CA VAL A 155 0.13 -43.43 -31.91
C VAL A 155 0.70 -42.74 -30.66
N HIS A 156 1.76 -43.29 -30.09
CA HIS A 156 2.44 -42.71 -28.92
C HIS A 156 3.14 -41.38 -29.26
N GLU A 157 3.82 -41.29 -30.40
CA GLU A 157 4.45 -40.04 -30.86
C GLU A 157 3.41 -38.95 -31.13
N LEU A 158 2.24 -39.33 -31.67
CA LEU A 158 1.12 -38.41 -31.89
C LEU A 158 0.48 -37.94 -30.58
N ALA A 159 0.20 -38.88 -29.67
CA ALA A 159 -0.46 -38.61 -28.39
C ALA A 159 0.39 -37.75 -27.44
N ALA A 160 1.72 -37.73 -27.64
CA ALA A 160 2.64 -36.89 -26.88
C ALA A 160 2.66 -35.43 -27.35
N GLN A 161 2.02 -35.10 -28.49
CA GLN A 161 2.02 -33.73 -29.02
C GLN A 161 0.91 -32.87 -28.41
N PRO A 162 1.21 -31.59 -28.10
CA PRO A 162 0.23 -30.67 -27.54
C PRO A 162 -0.94 -30.45 -28.53
N GLY A 163 -2.16 -30.63 -28.02
CA GLY A 163 -3.40 -30.43 -28.78
C GLY A 163 -3.76 -31.55 -29.76
N ILE A 164 -3.26 -32.77 -29.54
CA ILE A 164 -3.73 -34.01 -30.18
C ILE A 164 -4.61 -34.79 -29.19
N GLY A 165 -5.93 -34.63 -29.29
CA GLY A 165 -6.91 -35.38 -28.52
C GLY A 165 -7.19 -36.79 -29.06
N ALA A 166 -7.99 -37.56 -28.32
CA ALA A 166 -8.35 -38.94 -28.65
C ALA A 166 -8.97 -39.07 -30.06
N LEU A 167 -9.70 -38.05 -30.52
CA LEU A 167 -10.37 -38.06 -31.81
C LEU A 167 -9.40 -37.95 -32.99
N TYR A 168 -8.31 -37.18 -32.86
CA TYR A 168 -7.22 -37.17 -33.84
C TYR A 168 -6.43 -38.47 -33.82
N ILE A 169 -6.23 -39.05 -32.63
CA ILE A 169 -5.61 -40.37 -32.48
C ILE A 169 -6.47 -41.43 -33.18
N ASP A 170 -7.79 -41.40 -33.01
CA ASP A 170 -8.69 -42.37 -33.62
C ASP A 170 -8.84 -42.13 -35.13
N THR A 171 -8.87 -40.88 -35.58
CA THR A 171 -8.81 -40.52 -37.01
C THR A 171 -7.48 -40.98 -37.63
N PHE A 172 -6.37 -40.88 -36.90
CA PHE A 172 -5.06 -41.36 -37.34
C PHE A 172 -5.00 -42.89 -37.37
N LYS A 173 -5.50 -43.59 -36.35
CA LYS A 173 -5.65 -45.05 -36.34
C LYS A 173 -6.55 -45.51 -37.49
N GLU A 174 -7.65 -44.81 -37.75
CA GLU A 174 -8.54 -45.09 -38.87
C GLU A 174 -7.78 -44.93 -40.19
N LEU A 175 -7.02 -43.85 -40.37
CA LEU A 175 -6.19 -43.63 -41.55
C LEU A 175 -5.13 -44.75 -41.71
N GLN A 176 -4.48 -45.17 -40.63
CA GLN A 176 -3.54 -46.30 -40.63
C GLN A 176 -4.24 -47.62 -40.98
N GLN A 177 -5.44 -47.87 -40.44
CA GLN A 177 -6.24 -49.06 -40.72
C GLN A 177 -6.75 -49.11 -42.17
N LEU A 178 -7.15 -47.96 -42.73
CA LEU A 178 -7.55 -47.81 -44.13
C LEU A 178 -6.38 -48.15 -45.05
N VAL A 179 -5.16 -47.73 -44.70
CA VAL A 179 -3.93 -48.09 -45.44
C VAL A 179 -3.58 -49.59 -45.29
N GLN A 180 -3.96 -50.22 -44.17
CA GLN A 180 -3.60 -51.60 -43.84
C GLN A 180 -4.64 -52.67 -44.24
N SER A 181 -5.87 -52.33 -44.64
CA SER A 181 -6.89 -53.36 -44.89
C SER A 181 -8.01 -53.00 -45.89
N ALA A 182 -8.31 -53.95 -46.78
CA ALA A 182 -9.64 -54.26 -47.30
C ALA A 182 -9.80 -55.79 -47.36
N PRO A 183 -10.93 -56.43 -46.97
CA PRO A 183 -11.98 -56.05 -46.03
C PRO A 183 -12.22 -57.09 -44.90
N ALA A 184 -12.94 -56.70 -43.83
CA ALA A 184 -14.13 -57.38 -43.25
C ALA A 184 -14.34 -56.98 -41.79
N VAL A 185 -15.45 -56.32 -41.47
CA VAL A 185 -16.05 -56.35 -40.12
C VAL A 185 -17.55 -56.63 -40.26
N GLU A 186 -17.98 -57.61 -39.48
CA GLU A 186 -19.32 -58.17 -39.40
C GLU A 186 -20.32 -57.17 -38.79
N ALA A 187 -21.55 -57.19 -39.30
CA ALA A 187 -22.68 -56.49 -38.72
C ALA A 187 -23.09 -57.17 -37.40
N ILE A 188 -23.04 -56.43 -36.29
CA ILE A 188 -23.65 -56.84 -35.02
C ILE A 188 -25.15 -56.52 -35.11
N GLY A 189 -25.98 -57.56 -35.05
CA GLY A 189 -27.43 -57.42 -34.96
C GLY A 189 -27.84 -56.91 -33.58
N THR A 190 -28.57 -55.80 -33.53
CA THR A 190 -29.20 -55.27 -32.33
C THR A 190 -30.41 -56.13 -31.95
N THR A 191 -30.32 -56.81 -30.80
CA THR A 191 -31.50 -57.34 -30.11
C THR A 191 -32.19 -56.20 -29.40
N HIS A 192 -33.36 -55.78 -29.89
CA HIS A 192 -34.22 -54.83 -29.18
C HIS A 192 -34.75 -55.46 -27.87
N THR A 193 -34.13 -55.13 -26.75
CA THR A 193 -34.76 -55.26 -25.43
C THR A 193 -35.82 -54.16 -25.30
N GLY A 194 -37.06 -54.55 -25.02
CA GLY A 194 -38.21 -53.65 -24.91
C GLY A 194 -38.10 -52.71 -23.71
N ILE A 195 -37.34 -51.63 -23.85
CA ILE A 195 -37.35 -50.50 -22.91
C ILE A 195 -38.59 -49.66 -23.17
N ASP A 196 -39.41 -49.51 -22.14
CA ASP A 196 -40.55 -48.61 -22.14
C ASP A 196 -40.06 -47.18 -21.93
N PHE A 197 -39.83 -46.45 -23.03
CA PHE A 197 -39.35 -45.07 -23.01
C PHE A 197 -40.26 -44.11 -22.21
N ALA A 198 -41.53 -44.47 -21.97
CA ALA A 198 -42.44 -43.70 -21.12
C ALA A 198 -42.11 -43.80 -19.62
N LYS A 199 -41.27 -44.76 -19.22
CA LYS A 199 -40.84 -44.99 -17.82
C LYS A 199 -39.37 -44.64 -17.56
N VAL A 200 -38.65 -44.16 -18.58
CA VAL A 200 -37.28 -43.70 -18.41
C VAL A 200 -37.29 -42.43 -17.57
N ASP A 201 -36.61 -42.47 -16.42
CA ASP A 201 -36.40 -41.28 -15.60
C ASP A 201 -35.31 -40.40 -16.23
N SER A 202 -35.73 -39.45 -17.06
CA SER A 202 -34.87 -38.43 -17.66
C SER A 202 -34.83 -37.13 -16.85
N SER A 203 -35.37 -37.11 -15.62
CA SER A 203 -35.51 -35.89 -14.83
C SER A 203 -34.16 -35.21 -14.52
N GLN A 204 -33.09 -36.00 -14.46
CA GLN A 204 -31.71 -35.53 -14.26
C GLN A 204 -30.90 -35.45 -15.55
N MET A 205 -31.50 -35.70 -16.71
CA MET A 205 -30.82 -35.71 -18.01
C MET A 205 -31.18 -34.45 -18.83
N ARG A 206 -30.21 -33.99 -19.61
CA ARG A 206 -30.33 -32.86 -20.53
C ARG A 206 -29.72 -33.24 -21.87
N LEU A 207 -30.28 -32.70 -22.95
CA LEU A 207 -29.68 -32.81 -24.28
C LEU A 207 -28.42 -31.93 -24.38
N SER A 208 -27.31 -32.53 -24.78
CA SER A 208 -26.09 -31.81 -25.17
C SER A 208 -26.07 -31.60 -26.68
N LEU A 209 -25.77 -30.37 -27.12
CA LEU A 209 -25.62 -30.07 -28.55
C LEU A 209 -24.25 -30.51 -29.09
N ALA A 210 -23.28 -30.84 -28.21
CA ALA A 210 -21.96 -31.34 -28.60
C ALA A 210 -22.03 -32.59 -29.46
N GLY A 211 -23.00 -33.48 -29.23
CA GLY A 211 -23.20 -34.72 -29.99
C GLY A 211 -24.13 -34.58 -31.19
N VAL A 212 -24.77 -33.43 -31.39
CA VAL A 212 -25.76 -33.24 -32.46
C VAL A 212 -25.06 -33.00 -33.79
N GLU A 213 -25.40 -33.78 -34.81
CA GLU A 213 -24.92 -33.56 -36.18
C GLU A 213 -25.66 -32.40 -36.85
N ALA A 214 -24.96 -31.67 -37.73
CA ALA A 214 -25.51 -30.53 -38.45
C ALA A 214 -26.78 -30.87 -39.28
N SER A 215 -26.91 -32.13 -39.67
CA SER A 215 -28.08 -32.68 -40.37
C SER A 215 -29.37 -32.60 -39.54
N TYR A 216 -29.28 -32.61 -38.20
CA TYR A 216 -30.43 -32.60 -37.29
C TYR A 216 -30.75 -31.22 -36.71
N THR A 217 -29.79 -30.28 -36.70
CA THR A 217 -29.91 -28.99 -36.00
C THR A 217 -31.14 -28.18 -36.42
N LYS A 218 -31.40 -28.03 -37.73
CA LYS A 218 -32.56 -27.27 -38.23
C LYS A 218 -33.90 -27.88 -37.82
N ALA A 219 -33.98 -29.20 -37.77
CA ALA A 219 -35.19 -29.90 -37.35
C ALA A 219 -35.42 -29.70 -35.84
N LEU A 220 -34.36 -29.76 -35.05
CA LEU A 220 -34.40 -29.51 -33.61
C LEU A 220 -34.78 -28.05 -33.29
N GLU A 221 -34.20 -27.06 -33.98
CA GLU A 221 -34.54 -25.64 -33.76
C GLU A 221 -36.01 -25.34 -34.06
N LYS A 222 -36.54 -26.00 -35.09
CA LYS A 222 -37.95 -25.90 -35.45
C LYS A 222 -38.83 -26.55 -34.37
N PHE A 223 -38.35 -27.63 -33.75
CA PHE A 223 -39.00 -28.30 -32.62
C PHE A 223 -39.01 -27.43 -31.38
N GLY A 224 -37.87 -26.82 -31.03
CA GLY A 224 -37.79 -25.89 -29.91
C GLY A 224 -38.73 -24.71 -30.06
N ARG A 225 -38.79 -24.11 -31.25
CA ARG A 225 -39.74 -23.03 -31.58
C ARG A 225 -41.20 -23.47 -31.42
N TYR A 226 -41.53 -24.69 -31.82
CA TYR A 226 -42.87 -25.25 -31.63
C TYR A 226 -43.20 -25.46 -30.14
N LEU A 227 -42.25 -25.99 -29.37
CA LEU A 227 -42.38 -26.19 -27.92
C LEU A 227 -42.31 -24.88 -27.12
N LYS A 228 -41.96 -23.76 -27.76
CA LYS A 228 -41.69 -22.45 -27.14
C LYS A 228 -40.62 -22.54 -26.05
N THR A 229 -39.61 -23.39 -26.24
CA THR A 229 -38.42 -23.41 -25.38
C THR A 229 -37.30 -22.62 -26.04
N GLU A 230 -36.66 -21.75 -25.25
CA GLU A 230 -35.44 -21.06 -25.66
C GLU A 230 -34.21 -21.94 -25.44
N ASP A 231 -34.28 -22.91 -24.54
CA ASP A 231 -33.22 -23.88 -24.26
C ASP A 231 -33.52 -25.23 -24.95
N MET A 232 -32.72 -25.53 -25.98
CA MET A 232 -32.81 -26.79 -26.73
C MET A 232 -32.40 -28.00 -25.89
N GLY A 233 -31.61 -27.79 -24.84
CA GLY A 233 -31.21 -28.81 -23.88
C GLY A 233 -32.39 -29.43 -23.13
N GLU A 234 -33.46 -28.66 -22.91
CA GLU A 234 -34.68 -29.08 -22.23
C GLU A 234 -35.62 -29.91 -23.13
N MET A 235 -35.29 -30.09 -24.41
CA MET A 235 -36.13 -30.82 -25.35
C MET A 235 -36.01 -32.34 -25.24
N LEU A 236 -35.05 -32.87 -24.49
CA LEU A 236 -34.74 -34.30 -24.43
C LEU A 236 -36.00 -35.16 -24.26
N GLN A 237 -36.82 -34.86 -23.25
CA GLN A 237 -38.03 -35.64 -22.97
C GLN A 237 -39.06 -35.53 -24.10
N ALA A 238 -39.24 -34.34 -24.67
CA ALA A 238 -40.17 -34.12 -25.76
C ALA A 238 -39.74 -34.85 -27.04
N ILE A 239 -38.43 -34.92 -27.32
CA ILE A 239 -37.90 -35.65 -28.48
C ILE A 239 -38.08 -37.15 -28.30
N LEU A 240 -37.76 -37.70 -27.11
CA LEU A 240 -37.89 -39.14 -26.82
C LEU A 240 -39.32 -39.66 -27.04
N HIS A 241 -40.33 -38.80 -26.85
CA HIS A 241 -41.76 -39.12 -27.00
C HIS A 241 -42.37 -38.63 -28.33
N ALA A 242 -41.57 -38.01 -29.20
CA ALA A 242 -42.09 -37.47 -30.44
C ALA A 242 -42.56 -38.61 -31.35
N GLU A 243 -43.85 -38.62 -31.71
CA GLU A 243 -44.44 -39.61 -32.61
C GLU A 243 -44.83 -38.99 -33.95
N HIS A 244 -44.71 -39.77 -35.03
CA HIS A 244 -44.93 -39.29 -36.40
C HIS A 244 -46.31 -38.63 -36.56
N GLU A 245 -47.36 -39.24 -36.02
CA GLU A 245 -48.74 -38.74 -36.09
C GLU A 245 -48.90 -37.35 -35.46
N GLN A 246 -48.18 -37.09 -34.37
CA GLN A 246 -48.21 -35.80 -33.66
C GLN A 246 -47.42 -34.74 -34.41
N LEU A 247 -46.29 -35.11 -35.01
CA LEU A 247 -45.43 -34.18 -35.75
C LEU A 247 -46.05 -33.72 -37.08
N VAL A 248 -46.82 -34.60 -37.75
CA VAL A 248 -47.55 -34.25 -38.98
C VAL A 248 -48.64 -33.20 -38.74
N ALA A 249 -49.19 -33.14 -37.52
CA ALA A 249 -50.21 -32.17 -37.15
C ALA A 249 -49.65 -30.75 -36.93
N ILE A 250 -48.33 -30.57 -36.86
CA ILE A 250 -47.71 -29.27 -36.62
C ILE A 250 -47.72 -28.43 -37.92
N PRO A 251 -48.45 -27.30 -37.96
CA PRO A 251 -48.47 -26.44 -39.13
C PRO A 251 -47.05 -25.95 -39.45
N THR A 252 -46.68 -25.90 -40.73
CA THR A 252 -45.34 -25.53 -41.28
C THR A 252 -44.26 -26.61 -41.28
N TRP A 253 -44.49 -27.82 -40.74
CA TRP A 253 -43.50 -28.90 -40.76
C TRP A 253 -43.55 -29.72 -42.06
N GLY A 254 -42.41 -29.80 -42.75
CA GLY A 254 -42.25 -30.59 -43.96
C GLY A 254 -41.79 -32.02 -43.64
N LYS A 255 -42.08 -32.97 -44.55
CA LYS A 255 -41.73 -34.38 -44.40
C LYS A 255 -40.25 -34.61 -44.03
N GLY A 256 -39.33 -33.84 -44.61
CA GLY A 256 -37.90 -33.90 -44.30
C GLY A 256 -37.54 -33.55 -42.85
N SER A 257 -38.12 -32.49 -42.28
CA SER A 257 -37.89 -32.11 -40.88
C SER A 257 -38.44 -33.15 -39.90
N ILE A 258 -39.60 -33.74 -40.24
CA ILE A 258 -40.20 -34.83 -39.44
C ILE A 258 -39.29 -36.06 -39.46
N THR A 259 -38.81 -36.47 -40.64
CA THR A 259 -37.89 -37.61 -40.78
C THR A 259 -36.58 -37.38 -40.02
N GLN A 260 -35.99 -36.19 -40.11
CA GLN A 260 -34.75 -35.86 -39.38
C GLN A 260 -34.95 -35.88 -37.86
N LEU A 261 -36.06 -35.33 -37.35
CA LEU A 261 -36.35 -35.36 -35.91
C LEU A 261 -36.56 -36.79 -35.40
N LEU A 262 -37.30 -37.62 -36.16
CA LEU A 262 -37.52 -39.03 -35.79
C LEU A 262 -36.23 -39.85 -35.84
N ALA A 263 -35.38 -39.65 -36.84
CA ALA A 263 -34.07 -40.29 -36.90
C ALA A 263 -33.18 -39.89 -35.70
N PHE A 264 -33.20 -38.60 -35.32
CA PHE A 264 -32.48 -38.14 -34.14
C PHE A 264 -33.06 -38.71 -32.84
N ARG A 265 -34.38 -38.80 -32.72
CA ARG A 265 -35.05 -39.48 -31.60
C ARG A 265 -34.60 -40.93 -31.48
N ASP A 266 -34.53 -41.65 -32.58
CA ASP A 266 -34.15 -43.08 -32.55
C ASP A 266 -32.69 -43.23 -32.09
N ARG A 267 -31.79 -42.34 -32.53
CA ARG A 267 -30.42 -42.27 -32.00
C ARG A 267 -30.37 -41.94 -30.50
N LEU A 268 -31.17 -40.98 -30.03
CA LEU A 268 -31.26 -40.68 -28.59
C LEU A 268 -31.79 -41.88 -27.78
N ARG A 269 -32.71 -42.65 -28.35
CA ARG A 269 -33.23 -43.87 -27.74
C ARG A 269 -32.13 -44.93 -27.62
N GLU A 270 -31.27 -45.08 -28.63
CA GLU A 270 -30.09 -45.95 -28.56
C GLU A 270 -29.10 -45.51 -27.47
N GLU A 271 -28.84 -44.21 -27.36
CA GLU A 271 -27.98 -43.65 -26.31
C GLU A 271 -28.56 -43.93 -24.90
N ILE A 272 -29.88 -43.74 -24.71
CA ILE A 272 -30.58 -44.06 -23.46
C ILE A 272 -30.45 -45.57 -23.13
N ILE A 273 -30.54 -46.45 -24.13
CA ILE A 273 -30.37 -47.90 -23.94
C ILE A 273 -28.94 -48.18 -23.46
N ALA A 274 -27.92 -47.60 -24.09
CA ALA A 274 -26.53 -47.75 -23.69
C ALA A 274 -26.29 -47.24 -22.25
N ILE A 275 -26.88 -46.11 -21.88
CA ILE A 275 -26.83 -45.59 -20.50
C ILE A 275 -27.49 -46.56 -19.51
N GLN A 276 -28.66 -47.11 -19.83
CA GLN A 276 -29.38 -48.04 -18.95
C GLN A 276 -28.67 -49.38 -18.79
N ASN A 277 -27.95 -49.82 -19.82
CA ASN A 277 -27.12 -51.02 -19.78
C ASN A 277 -25.81 -50.82 -19.02
N GLY A 278 -25.44 -49.57 -18.70
CA GLY A 278 -24.18 -49.21 -18.06
C GLY A 278 -23.00 -49.15 -19.03
N ASP A 279 -23.26 -49.12 -20.34
CA ASP A 279 -22.23 -48.98 -21.37
C ASP A 279 -21.71 -47.53 -21.46
N ILE A 280 -22.53 -46.56 -21.03
CA ILE A 280 -22.20 -45.12 -20.99
C ILE A 280 -22.61 -44.55 -19.63
N ASP A 281 -21.68 -43.95 -18.91
CA ASP A 281 -21.99 -43.17 -17.71
C ASP A 281 -22.19 -41.68 -18.05
N TYR A 282 -23.44 -41.30 -18.25
CA TYR A 282 -23.80 -39.91 -18.51
C TYR A 282 -23.50 -38.97 -17.33
N LEU A 283 -23.55 -39.46 -16.07
CA LEU A 283 -23.15 -38.68 -14.90
C LEU A 283 -21.64 -38.41 -14.93
N ALA A 284 -20.90 -39.32 -15.56
CA ALA A 284 -19.49 -39.14 -15.82
C ALA A 284 -19.17 -38.26 -17.05
N LEU A 285 -20.16 -37.68 -17.73
CA LEU A 285 -20.01 -36.87 -18.96
C LEU A 285 -19.44 -37.67 -20.16
N GLU A 286 -19.57 -38.99 -20.15
CA GLU A 286 -19.10 -39.87 -21.23
C GLU A 286 -19.98 -39.77 -22.48
N SER A 287 -21.28 -39.48 -22.32
CA SER A 287 -22.16 -39.23 -23.46
C SER A 287 -21.98 -37.81 -24.00
N VAL A 288 -21.82 -37.71 -25.31
CA VAL A 288 -21.82 -36.44 -26.05
C VAL A 288 -23.22 -35.90 -26.33
N LEU A 289 -24.26 -36.74 -26.22
CA LEU A 289 -25.66 -36.41 -26.50
C LEU A 289 -26.48 -36.15 -25.24
N ILE A 290 -26.19 -36.85 -24.15
CA ILE A 290 -26.97 -36.80 -22.91
C ILE A 290 -26.05 -36.44 -21.75
N VAL A 291 -26.29 -35.29 -21.13
CA VAL A 291 -25.49 -34.78 -20.00
C VAL A 291 -26.37 -34.62 -18.77
N PRO A 292 -25.81 -34.59 -17.55
CA PRO A 292 -26.62 -34.42 -16.36
C PRO A 292 -27.08 -32.96 -16.23
N LYS A 293 -28.32 -32.75 -15.76
CA LYS A 293 -28.86 -31.41 -15.48
C LYS A 293 -28.08 -30.68 -14.39
N ARG A 294 -27.52 -31.43 -13.44
CA ARG A 294 -26.65 -30.93 -12.37
C ARG A 294 -25.41 -31.80 -12.31
N LEU A 295 -24.25 -31.16 -12.23
CA LEU A 295 -23.00 -31.86 -11.97
C LEU A 295 -22.92 -32.19 -10.49
N ILE A 296 -22.70 -33.46 -10.17
CA ILE A 296 -22.46 -33.93 -8.82
C ILE A 296 -21.02 -34.45 -8.80
N ASN A 297 -20.19 -33.93 -7.90
CA ASN A 297 -18.79 -34.35 -7.72
C ASN A 297 -17.89 -34.20 -8.97
N CYS A 298 -18.15 -33.22 -9.84
CA CYS A 298 -17.24 -32.91 -10.94
C CYS A 298 -15.98 -32.22 -10.38
N THR A 299 -14.81 -32.81 -10.60
CA THR A 299 -13.53 -32.23 -10.17
C THR A 299 -13.02 -31.22 -11.20
N LEU A 300 -12.12 -30.33 -10.77
CA LEU A 300 -11.50 -29.34 -11.65
C LEU A 300 -10.79 -29.98 -12.87
N ASN A 301 -10.04 -31.07 -12.66
CA ASN A 301 -9.37 -31.79 -13.76
C ASN A 301 -10.37 -32.40 -14.76
N LYS A 302 -11.55 -32.82 -14.27
CA LYS A 302 -12.59 -33.36 -15.14
C LYS A 302 -13.25 -32.25 -15.95
N LEU A 303 -13.51 -31.11 -15.33
CA LEU A 303 -13.99 -29.92 -16.03
C LEU A 303 -13.00 -29.49 -17.12
N GLU A 304 -11.70 -29.48 -16.79
CA GLU A 304 -10.63 -29.16 -17.73
C GLU A 304 -10.65 -30.07 -18.97
N ALA A 305 -10.71 -31.39 -18.77
CA ALA A 305 -10.77 -32.36 -19.87
C ALA A 305 -12.02 -32.17 -20.74
N VAL A 306 -13.17 -31.96 -20.11
CA VAL A 306 -14.45 -31.75 -20.82
C VAL A 306 -14.44 -30.46 -21.64
N LEU A 307 -13.88 -29.36 -21.09
CA LEU A 307 -13.76 -28.11 -21.83
C LEU A 307 -12.85 -28.26 -23.05
N LEU A 308 -11.72 -28.97 -22.92
CA LEU A 308 -10.83 -29.23 -24.05
C LEU A 308 -11.51 -30.05 -25.14
N GLU A 309 -12.16 -31.15 -24.78
CA GLU A 309 -12.94 -31.97 -25.70
C GLU A 309 -14.08 -31.18 -26.38
N ASP A 310 -14.74 -30.28 -25.66
CA ASP A 310 -15.81 -29.43 -26.20
C ASP A 310 -15.26 -28.41 -27.21
N ILE A 311 -14.09 -27.81 -26.95
CA ILE A 311 -13.39 -26.92 -27.88
C ILE A 311 -13.03 -27.68 -29.16
N GLU A 312 -12.42 -28.87 -29.02
CA GLU A 312 -12.02 -29.69 -30.17
C GLU A 312 -13.22 -30.09 -31.02
N SER A 313 -14.26 -30.63 -30.39
CA SER A 313 -15.50 -31.02 -31.06
C SER A 313 -16.21 -29.83 -31.75
N TYR A 314 -16.15 -28.63 -31.14
CA TYR A 314 -16.68 -27.42 -31.76
C TYR A 314 -15.88 -27.02 -33.01
N PHE A 315 -14.55 -27.07 -32.93
CA PHE A 315 -13.68 -26.73 -34.06
C PHE A 315 -13.83 -27.70 -35.23
N ASP A 316 -14.02 -29.00 -34.97
CA ASP A 316 -14.22 -29.98 -36.03
C ASP A 316 -15.49 -29.73 -36.86
N LYS A 317 -16.54 -29.22 -36.21
CA LYS A 317 -17.83 -28.89 -36.84
C LYS A 317 -17.90 -27.47 -37.40
N SER A 318 -16.97 -26.60 -37.00
CA SER A 318 -16.95 -25.20 -37.40
C SER A 318 -16.27 -25.01 -38.77
N SER A 319 -16.57 -23.89 -39.42
CA SER A 319 -15.85 -23.51 -40.64
C SER A 319 -14.42 -23.09 -40.31
N GLU A 320 -13.50 -23.29 -41.24
CA GLU A 320 -12.09 -22.94 -41.07
C GLU A 320 -11.88 -21.48 -40.65
N MET A 321 -12.63 -20.56 -41.26
CA MET A 321 -12.59 -19.14 -40.90
C MET A 321 -13.03 -18.90 -39.44
N LYS A 322 -14.07 -19.60 -38.97
CA LYS A 322 -14.53 -19.45 -37.58
C LYS A 322 -13.51 -20.00 -36.59
N VAL A 323 -12.88 -21.13 -36.93
CA VAL A 323 -11.83 -21.74 -36.10
C VAL A 323 -10.63 -20.81 -35.98
N ASP A 324 -10.11 -20.28 -37.09
CA ASP A 324 -8.98 -19.33 -37.09
C ASP A 324 -9.31 -18.07 -36.25
N ILE A 325 -10.50 -17.48 -36.45
CA ILE A 325 -10.94 -16.32 -35.67
C ILE A 325 -11.08 -16.68 -34.18
N ALA A 326 -11.64 -17.83 -33.83
CA ALA A 326 -11.80 -18.25 -32.44
C ALA A 326 -10.44 -18.41 -31.76
N GLN A 327 -9.51 -19.14 -32.40
CA GLN A 327 -8.15 -19.36 -31.90
C GLN A 327 -7.42 -18.04 -31.65
N ARG A 328 -7.42 -17.12 -32.63
CA ARG A 328 -6.76 -15.81 -32.50
C ARG A 328 -7.46 -14.85 -31.55
N ARG A 329 -8.79 -14.91 -31.39
CA ARG A 329 -9.51 -14.03 -30.45
C ARG A 329 -9.40 -14.54 -29.01
N TRP A 330 -9.32 -15.84 -28.81
CA TRP A 330 -9.12 -16.45 -27.50
C TRP A 330 -7.66 -16.50 -27.09
N GLY A 331 -6.72 -16.37 -28.03
CA GLY A 331 -5.31 -16.66 -27.76
C GLY A 331 -5.09 -18.16 -27.52
N PHE A 332 -5.91 -19.01 -28.15
CA PHE A 332 -5.90 -20.45 -27.97
C PHE A 332 -5.13 -21.11 -29.12
N VAL A 333 -3.99 -21.73 -28.81
CA VAL A 333 -2.99 -22.33 -29.70
C VAL A 333 -2.28 -21.32 -30.62
N GLU A 334 -2.88 -20.16 -30.84
CA GLU A 334 -2.31 -19.02 -31.56
C GLU A 334 -2.18 -17.80 -30.64
N GLU A 335 -1.29 -16.88 -31.00
CA GLU A 335 -1.19 -15.59 -30.31
C GLU A 335 -2.48 -14.79 -30.48
N LYS A 336 -2.89 -14.12 -29.40
CA LYS A 336 -4.10 -13.32 -29.43
C LYS A 336 -3.97 -12.10 -30.32
N LYS A 337 -4.91 -11.92 -31.24
CA LYS A 337 -5.03 -10.75 -32.12
C LYS A 337 -6.29 -9.94 -31.84
N THR A 338 -6.22 -8.64 -32.11
CA THR A 338 -7.34 -7.71 -32.08
C THR A 338 -8.32 -7.94 -33.24
N LEU A 339 -9.50 -7.33 -33.15
CA LEU A 339 -10.51 -7.40 -34.23
C LEU A 339 -10.00 -6.73 -35.51
N GLU A 340 -9.22 -5.66 -35.36
CA GLU A 340 -8.62 -4.87 -36.42
C GLU A 340 -7.56 -5.68 -37.18
N GLU A 341 -6.67 -6.37 -36.46
CA GLU A 341 -5.62 -7.20 -37.05
C GLU A 341 -6.22 -8.37 -37.84
N ILE A 342 -7.19 -9.08 -37.26
CA ILE A 342 -7.88 -10.18 -37.96
C ILE A 342 -8.69 -9.64 -39.15
N GLY A 343 -9.31 -8.46 -39.02
CA GLY A 343 -10.03 -7.82 -40.11
C GLY A 343 -9.12 -7.50 -41.30
N ALA A 344 -7.90 -7.02 -41.03
CA ALA A 344 -6.90 -6.78 -42.07
C ALA A 344 -6.49 -8.08 -42.78
N ASP A 345 -6.24 -9.16 -42.02
CA ASP A 345 -5.85 -10.47 -42.57
C ASP A 345 -6.91 -11.05 -43.52
N TYR A 346 -8.20 -10.85 -43.21
CA TYR A 346 -9.33 -11.32 -44.02
C TYR A 346 -9.87 -10.28 -45.03
N VAL A 347 -9.28 -9.08 -45.08
CA VAL A 347 -9.76 -7.94 -45.90
C VAL A 347 -11.25 -7.64 -45.64
N VAL A 348 -11.65 -7.66 -44.37
CA VAL A 348 -13.00 -7.33 -43.91
C VAL A 348 -12.96 -6.27 -42.81
N SER A 349 -14.09 -5.58 -42.58
CA SER A 349 -14.16 -4.60 -41.51
C SER A 349 -14.01 -5.26 -40.12
N ARG A 350 -13.44 -4.51 -39.18
CA ARG A 350 -13.44 -4.84 -37.74
C ARG A 350 -14.83 -5.24 -37.23
N GLU A 351 -15.87 -4.53 -37.67
CA GLU A 351 -17.25 -4.81 -37.27
C GLU A 351 -17.74 -6.17 -37.78
N ARG A 352 -17.27 -6.61 -38.95
CA ARG A 352 -17.57 -7.94 -39.47
C ARG A 352 -16.94 -9.03 -38.61
N ILE A 353 -15.69 -8.88 -38.19
CA ILE A 353 -15.04 -9.81 -37.26
C ILE A 353 -15.76 -9.83 -35.91
N ARG A 354 -16.19 -8.67 -35.40
CA ARG A 354 -16.96 -8.58 -34.15
C ARG A 354 -18.27 -9.40 -34.20
N GLN A 355 -19.00 -9.33 -35.32
CA GLN A 355 -20.20 -10.13 -35.55
C GLN A 355 -19.87 -11.63 -35.55
N ILE A 356 -18.83 -12.04 -36.28
CA ILE A 356 -18.40 -13.45 -36.33
C ILE A 356 -17.96 -13.93 -34.94
N GLN A 357 -17.25 -13.11 -34.16
CA GLN A 357 -16.87 -13.44 -32.78
C GLN A 357 -18.11 -13.64 -31.89
N ALA A 358 -19.15 -12.81 -32.05
CA ALA A 358 -20.40 -12.96 -31.31
C ALA A 358 -21.11 -14.28 -31.69
N ASP A 359 -21.15 -14.62 -32.96
CA ASP A 359 -21.70 -15.89 -33.46
C ASP A 359 -20.92 -17.09 -32.91
N ILE A 360 -19.58 -17.05 -32.98
CA ILE A 360 -18.69 -18.07 -32.41
C ILE A 360 -18.97 -18.27 -30.92
N ARG A 361 -19.06 -17.18 -30.16
CA ARG A 361 -19.34 -17.24 -28.72
C ARG A 361 -20.68 -17.91 -28.45
N GLN A 362 -21.73 -17.51 -29.17
CA GLN A 362 -23.06 -18.05 -28.93
C GLN A 362 -23.14 -19.55 -29.30
N GLU A 363 -22.54 -19.93 -30.43
CA GLU A 363 -22.49 -21.31 -30.88
C GLU A 363 -21.66 -22.19 -29.94
N PHE A 364 -20.48 -21.73 -29.52
CA PHE A 364 -19.62 -22.47 -28.61
C PHE A 364 -20.28 -22.68 -27.23
N LEU A 365 -20.87 -21.63 -26.65
CA LEU A 365 -21.60 -21.75 -25.37
C LEU A 365 -22.79 -22.71 -25.47
N GLY A 366 -23.46 -22.78 -26.62
CA GLY A 366 -24.50 -23.77 -26.88
C GLY A 366 -23.96 -25.19 -27.08
N HIS A 367 -22.72 -25.33 -27.56
CA HIS A 367 -22.05 -26.60 -27.79
C HIS A 367 -21.48 -27.22 -26.50
N MET A 368 -21.20 -26.42 -25.47
CA MET A 368 -20.65 -26.92 -24.20
C MET A 368 -21.56 -27.96 -23.53
N ARG A 369 -20.97 -29.06 -23.05
CA ARG A 369 -21.66 -30.09 -22.24
C ARG A 369 -22.00 -29.58 -20.84
N VAL A 370 -21.23 -28.62 -20.32
CA VAL A 370 -21.42 -28.03 -18.99
C VAL A 370 -21.93 -26.60 -19.14
N SER A 371 -23.02 -26.27 -18.45
CA SER A 371 -23.56 -24.91 -18.48
C SER A 371 -22.68 -23.89 -17.75
N GLN A 372 -22.70 -22.62 -18.16
CA GLN A 372 -21.90 -21.56 -17.52
C GLN A 372 -22.05 -21.51 -15.98
N PRO A 373 -23.27 -21.57 -15.39
CA PRO A 373 -23.42 -21.60 -13.93
C PRO A 373 -22.74 -22.81 -13.27
N SER A 374 -22.76 -23.97 -13.92
CA SER A 374 -22.10 -25.18 -13.40
C SER A 374 -20.58 -25.12 -13.55
N VAL A 375 -20.07 -24.48 -14.60
CA VAL A 375 -18.65 -24.17 -14.73
C VAL A 375 -18.22 -23.27 -13.55
N TRP A 376 -19.00 -22.22 -13.27
CA TRP A 376 -18.72 -21.32 -12.15
C TRP A 376 -18.74 -22.03 -10.80
N GLU A 377 -19.73 -22.87 -10.51
CA GLU A 377 -19.83 -23.62 -9.25
C GLU A 377 -18.58 -24.47 -8.95
N ILE A 378 -17.91 -24.98 -9.99
CA ILE A 378 -16.67 -25.76 -9.86
C ILE A 378 -15.44 -24.85 -9.79
N LEU A 379 -15.41 -23.76 -10.54
CA LEU A 379 -14.27 -22.84 -10.59
C LEU A 379 -14.17 -21.94 -9.35
N GLU A 380 -15.30 -21.46 -8.83
CA GLU A 380 -15.39 -20.46 -7.75
C GLU A 380 -14.51 -20.80 -6.53
N PRO A 381 -14.53 -22.04 -5.97
CA PRO A 381 -13.71 -22.40 -4.82
C PRO A 381 -12.20 -22.44 -5.13
N GLU A 382 -11.84 -22.52 -6.41
CA GLU A 382 -10.48 -22.74 -6.89
C GLU A 382 -9.82 -21.44 -7.39
N VAL A 383 -10.58 -20.33 -7.46
CA VAL A 383 -10.12 -18.99 -7.90
C VAL A 383 -8.94 -18.53 -7.05
N SER A 384 -7.74 -18.70 -7.59
CA SER A 384 -6.48 -18.42 -6.91
C SER A 384 -5.34 -18.31 -7.93
N PRO A 385 -4.17 -17.77 -7.55
CA PRO A 385 -3.01 -17.72 -8.43
C PRO A 385 -2.52 -19.10 -8.90
N ASP A 386 -2.94 -20.17 -8.23
CA ASP A 386 -2.57 -21.54 -8.57
C ASP A 386 -3.52 -22.17 -9.59
N LEU A 387 -4.59 -21.47 -10.02
CA LEU A 387 -5.59 -22.03 -10.92
C LEU A 387 -5.00 -22.44 -12.28
N SER A 388 -4.09 -21.64 -12.83
CA SER A 388 -3.37 -21.95 -14.08
C SER A 388 -2.54 -23.24 -13.96
N VAL A 389 -1.96 -23.50 -12.78
CA VAL A 389 -1.23 -24.75 -12.48
C VAL A 389 -2.18 -25.92 -12.27
N LYS A 390 -3.32 -25.70 -11.62
CA LYS A 390 -4.34 -26.74 -11.40
C LYS A 390 -5.02 -27.17 -12.70
N MET A 391 -5.15 -26.27 -13.67
CA MET A 391 -5.68 -26.52 -15.03
C MET A 391 -4.58 -26.39 -16.09
N GLN A 392 -3.42 -27.01 -15.84
CA GLN A 392 -2.22 -26.84 -16.65
C GLN A 392 -2.38 -27.28 -18.11
N THR A 393 -3.18 -28.31 -18.37
CA THR A 393 -3.40 -28.85 -19.72
C THR A 393 -4.13 -27.83 -20.59
N LEU A 394 -5.23 -27.28 -20.08
CA LEU A 394 -5.99 -26.23 -20.75
C LEU A 394 -5.19 -24.93 -20.80
N PHE A 395 -4.58 -24.52 -19.69
CA PHE A 395 -3.75 -23.32 -19.61
C PHE A 395 -2.61 -23.32 -20.63
N SER A 396 -1.96 -24.48 -20.85
CA SER A 396 -0.87 -24.61 -21.83
C SER A 396 -1.27 -24.34 -23.28
N CYS A 397 -2.57 -24.35 -23.58
CA CYS A 397 -3.09 -24.01 -24.88
C CYS A 397 -3.28 -22.49 -25.06
N PHE A 398 -3.12 -21.66 -24.03
CA PHE A 398 -3.30 -20.21 -24.15
C PHE A 398 -1.97 -19.47 -24.30
N SER A 399 -1.98 -18.39 -25.08
CA SER A 399 -0.81 -17.53 -25.30
C SER A 399 -0.35 -16.79 -24.04
N SER A 400 -1.27 -16.54 -23.11
CA SER A 400 -0.96 -15.90 -21.82
C SER A 400 -1.99 -16.28 -20.75
N GLU A 401 -1.63 -16.04 -19.48
CA GLU A 401 -2.55 -16.20 -18.35
C GLU A 401 -3.76 -15.29 -18.42
N ARG A 402 -3.59 -14.08 -18.92
CA ARG A 402 -4.70 -13.17 -19.18
C ARG A 402 -5.70 -13.78 -20.14
N ASP A 403 -5.22 -14.40 -21.21
CA ASP A 403 -6.08 -15.00 -22.23
C ASP A 403 -6.83 -16.23 -21.70
N PHE A 404 -6.15 -17.03 -20.89
CA PHE A 404 -6.77 -18.13 -20.15
C PHE A 404 -7.91 -17.65 -19.24
N PHE A 405 -7.69 -16.61 -18.41
CA PHE A 405 -8.74 -16.07 -17.54
C PHE A 405 -9.88 -15.40 -18.33
N GLU A 406 -9.61 -14.70 -19.43
CA GLU A 406 -10.64 -14.13 -20.30
C GLU A 406 -11.48 -15.23 -20.98
N PHE A 407 -10.89 -16.40 -21.27
CA PHE A 407 -11.64 -17.57 -21.72
C PHE A 407 -12.49 -18.15 -20.58
N LEU A 408 -11.94 -18.28 -19.36
CA LEU A 408 -12.71 -18.71 -18.19
C LEU A 408 -13.88 -17.78 -17.87
N ASP A 409 -13.72 -16.45 -18.04
CA ASP A 409 -14.81 -15.47 -17.94
C ASP A 409 -15.94 -15.87 -18.89
N MET A 410 -15.61 -16.11 -20.16
CA MET A 410 -16.58 -16.50 -21.18
C MET A 410 -17.32 -17.80 -20.81
N VAL A 411 -16.60 -18.86 -20.42
CA VAL A 411 -17.22 -20.18 -20.20
C VAL A 411 -17.90 -20.33 -18.84
N SER A 412 -17.56 -19.49 -17.86
CA SER A 412 -18.23 -19.45 -16.55
C SER A 412 -19.35 -18.41 -16.46
N GLY A 413 -19.40 -17.48 -17.41
CA GLY A 413 -20.35 -16.36 -17.39
C GLY A 413 -19.95 -15.24 -16.43
N GLN A 414 -18.72 -15.27 -15.90
CA GLN A 414 -18.16 -14.21 -15.08
C GLN A 414 -17.47 -13.14 -15.93
N THR A 415 -17.03 -12.07 -15.27
CA THR A 415 -16.27 -10.99 -15.90
C THR A 415 -15.09 -10.61 -15.02
N GLU A 416 -13.93 -10.40 -15.64
CA GLU A 416 -12.73 -9.91 -14.97
C GLU A 416 -12.16 -10.85 -13.90
N LEU A 417 -12.29 -12.18 -14.06
CA LEU A 417 -11.77 -13.18 -13.11
C LEU A 417 -10.31 -12.98 -12.72
N ILE A 418 -9.48 -12.51 -13.64
CA ILE A 418 -8.07 -12.22 -13.36
C ILE A 418 -7.90 -11.18 -12.24
N THR A 419 -8.86 -10.25 -12.08
CA THR A 419 -8.84 -9.24 -11.02
C THR A 419 -9.25 -9.83 -9.67
N HIS A 420 -10.05 -10.90 -9.65
CA HIS A 420 -10.35 -11.67 -8.43
C HIS A 420 -9.15 -12.51 -7.96
N VAL A 421 -8.27 -12.91 -8.89
CA VAL A 421 -7.02 -13.62 -8.59
C VAL A 421 -5.89 -12.66 -8.20
N TYR A 422 -5.77 -11.54 -8.90
CA TYR A 422 -4.76 -10.51 -8.69
C TYR A 422 -5.42 -9.15 -8.45
N PRO A 423 -6.05 -8.94 -7.28
CA PRO A 423 -6.76 -7.70 -7.00
C PRO A 423 -5.80 -6.52 -6.92
N GLU A 424 -6.17 -5.41 -7.55
CA GLU A 424 -5.41 -4.16 -7.49
C GLU A 424 -5.56 -3.50 -6.12
N ILE A 425 -4.62 -3.79 -5.23
CA ILE A 425 -4.57 -3.29 -3.85
C ILE A 425 -3.32 -2.44 -3.63
N ASP A 426 -3.45 -1.40 -2.81
CA ASP A 426 -2.31 -0.57 -2.43
C ASP A 426 -1.30 -1.39 -1.63
N LYS A 427 -0.03 -1.37 -2.06
CA LYS A 427 1.08 -2.03 -1.37
C LYS A 427 1.27 -1.54 0.06
N ALA A 428 0.86 -0.30 0.35
CA ALA A 428 0.96 0.32 1.66
C ALA A 428 -0.25 0.07 2.56
N ILE A 429 -1.25 -0.71 2.12
CA ILE A 429 -2.52 -0.92 2.86
C ILE A 429 -2.32 -1.41 4.30
N LEU A 430 -1.24 -2.15 4.57
CA LEU A 430 -0.92 -2.69 5.90
C LEU A 430 0.07 -1.84 6.71
N ASN A 431 0.61 -0.75 6.15
CA ASN A 431 1.70 0.00 6.79
C ASN A 431 1.31 0.59 8.15
N THR A 432 0.16 1.24 8.21
CA THR A 432 -0.41 1.78 9.46
C THR A 432 -0.69 0.67 10.46
N TYR A 433 -1.23 -0.46 10.00
CA TYR A 433 -1.54 -1.59 10.86
C TYR A 433 -0.28 -2.17 11.53
N PHE A 434 0.83 -2.28 10.77
CA PHE A 434 2.12 -2.66 11.34
C PHE A 434 2.71 -1.60 12.28
N ALA A 435 2.53 -0.31 12.00
CA ALA A 435 2.99 0.75 12.91
C ALA A 435 2.28 0.65 14.28
N GLU A 436 0.99 0.32 14.27
CA GLU A 436 0.13 0.30 15.46
C GLU A 436 0.16 -1.02 16.24
N ASN A 437 0.45 -2.15 15.58
CA ASN A 437 0.41 -3.48 16.20
C ASN A 437 1.79 -4.18 16.24
N GLY A 438 2.74 -3.71 15.44
CA GLY A 438 4.07 -4.29 15.30
C GLY A 438 4.09 -5.53 14.41
N ALA A 439 5.26 -6.18 14.33
CA ALA A 439 5.45 -7.39 13.53
C ALA A 439 6.09 -8.52 14.36
N PRO A 440 5.72 -9.81 14.14
CA PRO A 440 4.71 -10.27 13.18
C PRO A 440 3.27 -9.99 13.60
N ILE A 441 2.37 -10.10 12.63
CA ILE A 441 0.89 -10.11 12.79
C ILE A 441 0.36 -11.46 12.32
N HIS A 442 -0.67 -12.00 12.98
CA HIS A 442 -1.29 -13.27 12.59
C HIS A 442 -2.09 -13.13 11.28
N LEU A 443 -2.12 -14.17 10.47
CA LEU A 443 -2.80 -14.15 9.17
C LEU A 443 -4.30 -13.84 9.29
N ASP A 444 -4.96 -14.35 10.33
CA ASP A 444 -6.38 -14.09 10.59
C ASP A 444 -6.68 -12.61 10.87
N ASP A 445 -5.79 -11.91 11.57
CA ASP A 445 -5.95 -10.47 11.82
C ASP A 445 -5.86 -9.68 10.51
N ILE A 446 -4.98 -10.10 9.59
CA ILE A 446 -4.86 -9.49 8.26
C ILE A 446 -6.10 -9.77 7.40
N ARG A 447 -6.68 -10.97 7.51
CA ARG A 447 -7.92 -11.35 6.79
C ARG A 447 -9.10 -10.50 7.23
N GLU A 448 -9.19 -10.14 8.51
CA GLU A 448 -10.22 -9.24 9.02
C GLU A 448 -9.93 -7.78 8.66
N PHE A 449 -8.65 -7.38 8.71
CA PHE A 449 -8.26 -5.99 8.51
C PHE A 449 -8.38 -5.52 7.05
N ILE A 450 -7.88 -6.29 6.07
CA ILE A 450 -7.86 -5.84 4.66
C ILE A 450 -9.25 -5.41 4.15
N PRO A 451 -10.33 -6.20 4.33
CA PRO A 451 -11.68 -5.80 3.91
C PRO A 451 -12.19 -4.54 4.63
N SER A 452 -11.76 -4.30 5.88
CA SER A 452 -12.24 -3.17 6.68
C SER A 452 -11.71 -1.81 6.19
N VAL A 453 -10.57 -1.79 5.49
CA VAL A 453 -9.91 -0.56 5.01
C VAL A 453 -9.90 -0.44 3.49
N CYS A 454 -10.24 -1.50 2.76
CA CYS A 454 -10.25 -1.46 1.30
C CYS A 454 -11.47 -0.69 0.78
N SER A 455 -11.25 0.09 -0.29
CA SER A 455 -12.34 0.79 -0.98
C SER A 455 -13.05 -0.05 -2.04
N ILE A 456 -12.47 -1.20 -2.38
CA ILE A 456 -13.02 -2.18 -3.33
C ILE A 456 -13.43 -3.44 -2.58
N GLU A 457 -14.45 -4.12 -3.11
CA GLU A 457 -14.81 -5.44 -2.62
C GLU A 457 -13.72 -6.44 -3.03
N ILE A 458 -13.26 -7.24 -2.06
CA ILE A 458 -12.27 -8.30 -2.30
C ILE A 458 -12.95 -9.63 -1.95
N PRO A 459 -13.52 -10.34 -2.94
CA PRO A 459 -14.21 -11.61 -2.69
C PRO A 459 -13.30 -12.68 -2.09
N TYR A 460 -12.01 -12.67 -2.47
CA TYR A 460 -11.01 -13.65 -2.03
C TYR A 460 -9.83 -12.96 -1.34
N VAL A 461 -9.96 -12.69 -0.04
CA VAL A 461 -8.94 -11.95 0.73
C VAL A 461 -7.58 -12.65 0.72
N ASP A 462 -7.54 -13.97 0.72
CA ASP A 462 -6.29 -14.73 0.66
C ASP A 462 -5.52 -14.49 -0.67
N ASN A 463 -6.23 -14.22 -1.77
CA ASN A 463 -5.59 -13.84 -3.04
C ASN A 463 -4.93 -12.46 -2.91
N ALA A 464 -5.59 -11.49 -2.27
CA ALA A 464 -5.01 -10.19 -1.97
C ALA A 464 -3.73 -10.31 -1.12
N ILE A 465 -3.76 -11.15 -0.07
CA ILE A 465 -2.58 -11.38 0.78
C ILE A 465 -1.42 -12.00 -0.02
N ARG A 466 -1.70 -13.04 -0.82
CA ARG A 466 -0.68 -13.66 -1.69
C ARG A 466 -0.14 -12.67 -2.71
N HIS A 467 -0.99 -11.82 -3.27
CA HIS A 467 -0.58 -10.82 -4.24
C HIS A 467 0.35 -9.76 -3.61
N LEU A 468 0.05 -9.28 -2.39
CA LEU A 468 0.98 -8.41 -1.64
C LEU A 468 2.33 -9.07 -1.40
N ALA A 469 2.34 -10.39 -1.10
CA ALA A 469 3.57 -11.15 -0.91
C ALA A 469 4.37 -11.29 -2.22
N GLN A 470 3.71 -11.62 -3.34
CA GLN A 470 4.34 -11.69 -4.67
C GLN A 470 4.94 -10.34 -5.10
N GLN A 471 4.27 -9.23 -4.76
CA GLN A 471 4.76 -7.88 -5.02
C GLN A 471 5.89 -7.43 -4.06
N GLY A 472 6.26 -8.27 -3.09
CA GLY A 472 7.31 -8.00 -2.11
C GLY A 472 6.96 -6.91 -1.10
N ALA A 473 5.67 -6.65 -0.85
CA ALA A 473 5.22 -5.71 0.18
C ALA A 473 5.29 -6.34 1.58
N ILE A 474 4.99 -7.64 1.65
CA ILE A 474 4.99 -8.45 2.87
C ILE A 474 5.73 -9.77 2.65
N GLN A 475 6.11 -10.41 3.76
CA GLN A 475 6.62 -11.77 3.79
C GLN A 475 5.69 -12.65 4.64
N LEU A 476 5.30 -13.80 4.08
CA LEU A 476 4.56 -14.84 4.80
C LEU A 476 5.54 -15.86 5.36
N LYS A 477 5.43 -16.19 6.65
CA LYS A 477 6.16 -17.28 7.32
C LYS A 477 5.19 -17.98 8.28
N ASP A 478 4.85 -19.22 7.98
CA ASP A 478 3.81 -19.97 8.69
C ASP A 478 2.51 -19.13 8.75
N GLU A 479 1.88 -19.00 9.91
CA GLU A 479 0.67 -18.19 10.14
C GLU A 479 0.97 -16.70 10.42
N ASN A 480 2.19 -16.24 10.14
CA ASN A 480 2.63 -14.87 10.47
C ASN A 480 2.98 -14.06 9.22
N VAL A 481 2.61 -12.78 9.26
CA VAL A 481 2.88 -11.78 8.24
C VAL A 481 3.89 -10.75 8.76
N TYR A 482 4.91 -10.48 7.96
CA TYR A 482 5.97 -9.52 8.24
C TYR A 482 6.01 -8.44 7.16
N PRO A 483 6.27 -7.17 7.51
CA PRO A 483 6.41 -6.11 6.54
C PRO A 483 7.79 -6.15 5.87
N LEU A 484 7.86 -5.73 4.60
CA LEU A 484 9.11 -5.53 3.88
C LEU A 484 9.32 -4.09 3.36
N GLN A 485 8.24 -3.29 3.28
CA GLN A 485 8.27 -1.99 2.62
C GLN A 485 7.76 -0.81 3.47
N LEU A 486 7.91 -0.89 4.80
CA LEU A 486 7.58 0.25 5.65
C LEU A 486 8.49 1.45 5.34
N LYS A 487 7.95 2.66 5.47
CA LYS A 487 8.77 3.86 5.59
C LYS A 487 9.57 3.81 6.88
N LYS A 488 10.64 4.60 6.99
CA LYS A 488 11.55 4.57 8.13
C LYS A 488 10.85 4.86 9.47
N ALA A 489 9.91 5.80 9.49
CA ALA A 489 9.12 6.10 10.67
C ALA A 489 8.14 4.98 11.03
N GLU A 490 7.38 4.47 10.05
CA GLU A 490 6.48 3.33 10.24
C GLU A 490 7.24 2.09 10.76
N ALA A 491 8.43 1.81 10.23
CA ALA A 491 9.31 0.74 10.72
C ALA A 491 9.78 0.96 12.16
N SER A 492 10.10 2.21 12.51
CA SER A 492 10.47 2.57 13.88
C SER A 492 9.30 2.42 14.84
N ALA A 493 8.08 2.79 14.43
CA ALA A 493 6.85 2.60 15.20
C ALA A 493 6.56 1.11 15.42
N CYS A 494 6.59 0.32 14.35
CA CYS A 494 6.42 -1.13 14.33
C CYS A 494 7.39 -1.86 15.29
N VAL A 495 8.62 -1.35 15.46
CA VAL A 495 9.54 -1.87 16.47
C VAL A 495 9.14 -1.37 17.86
N LEU A 496 8.99 -0.06 18.04
CA LEU A 496 8.82 0.59 19.33
C LEU A 496 7.53 0.17 20.07
N ILE A 497 6.48 -0.25 19.36
CA ILE A 497 5.22 -0.73 19.93
C ILE A 497 5.41 -1.91 20.90
N LYS A 498 6.49 -2.69 20.75
CA LYS A 498 6.83 -3.82 21.65
C LYS A 498 7.76 -3.42 22.80
N HIS A 499 8.12 -2.14 22.91
CA HIS A 499 9.10 -1.63 23.87
C HIS A 499 8.53 -0.49 24.72
N GLN A 500 7.77 -0.83 25.77
CA GLN A 500 7.15 0.14 26.70
C GLN A 500 8.12 1.16 27.32
N LYS A 501 9.37 0.74 27.56
CA LYS A 501 10.44 1.61 28.10
C LYS A 501 11.16 2.43 27.02
N GLY A 502 10.84 2.21 25.76
CA GLY A 502 11.52 2.79 24.62
C GLY A 502 12.87 2.16 24.34
N LEU A 503 13.51 2.61 23.27
CA LEU A 503 14.83 2.15 22.86
C LEU A 503 15.73 3.33 22.46
N PRO A 504 17.05 3.23 22.69
CA PRO A 504 18.03 4.09 22.05
C PRO A 504 17.95 3.96 20.52
N TRP A 505 18.32 5.03 19.81
CA TRP A 505 18.34 5.05 18.35
C TRP A 505 19.02 3.83 17.71
N LEU A 506 20.26 3.53 18.13
CA LEU A 506 21.07 2.47 17.52
C LEU A 506 20.38 1.11 17.58
N ASP A 507 19.68 0.82 18.67
CA ASP A 507 18.98 -0.45 18.86
C ASP A 507 17.75 -0.53 17.94
N ILE A 508 17.04 0.58 17.75
CA ILE A 508 15.93 0.69 16.78
C ILE A 508 16.45 0.44 15.36
N ALA A 509 17.50 1.13 14.94
CA ALA A 509 18.09 0.99 13.61
C ALA A 509 18.53 -0.46 13.32
N LYS A 510 19.19 -1.11 14.28
CA LYS A 510 19.59 -2.52 14.19
C LYS A 510 18.41 -3.47 14.06
N LEU A 511 17.34 -3.25 14.81
CA LEU A 511 16.14 -4.08 14.73
C LEU A 511 15.42 -3.91 13.39
N ILE A 512 15.32 -2.67 12.87
CA ILE A 512 14.72 -2.42 11.55
C ILE A 512 15.54 -3.09 10.45
N ASN A 513 16.85 -2.84 10.40
CA ASN A 513 17.74 -3.37 9.37
C ASN A 513 17.85 -4.90 9.47
N GLY A 514 18.00 -5.44 10.68
CA GLY A 514 18.13 -6.89 10.92
C GLY A 514 16.90 -7.70 10.52
N ASN A 515 15.71 -7.11 10.61
CA ASN A 515 14.46 -7.75 10.18
C ASN A 515 14.01 -7.36 8.76
N ASN A 516 14.71 -6.45 8.08
CA ASN A 516 14.33 -5.90 6.77
C ASN A 516 12.92 -5.31 6.72
N TYR A 517 12.48 -4.63 7.78
CA TYR A 517 11.12 -4.07 7.84
C TYR A 517 10.91 -2.86 6.93
N SER A 518 11.97 -2.10 6.65
CA SER A 518 11.86 -0.89 5.83
C SER A 518 12.31 -1.12 4.39
N ARG A 519 11.65 -0.43 3.45
CA ARG A 519 12.03 -0.40 2.03
C ARG A 519 13.47 0.06 1.81
N SER A 520 14.01 0.88 2.71
CA SER A 520 15.37 1.40 2.63
C SER A 520 16.09 1.25 3.97
N PRO A 521 17.39 0.96 3.99
CA PRO A 521 18.14 0.83 5.23
C PRO A 521 18.15 2.15 6.00
N VAL A 522 18.22 2.01 7.31
CA VAL A 522 18.28 3.09 8.28
C VAL A 522 19.73 3.27 8.76
N TYR A 523 20.18 4.51 8.95
CA TYR A 523 21.56 4.78 9.39
C TYR A 523 21.81 4.28 10.81
N GLU A 524 22.84 3.47 11.02
CA GLU A 524 23.25 3.04 12.36
C GLU A 524 24.33 3.94 12.98
N ASP A 525 25.14 4.58 12.13
CA ASP A 525 26.27 5.43 12.50
C ASP A 525 25.86 6.84 12.95
N ARG A 526 24.66 7.28 12.56
CA ARG A 526 24.09 8.58 12.87
C ARG A 526 22.57 8.51 13.02
N LEU A 527 22.00 9.50 13.69
CA LEU A 527 20.54 9.64 13.78
C LEU A 527 19.94 9.91 12.39
N ASP A 528 18.96 9.10 12.00
CA ASP A 528 18.16 9.32 10.80
C ASP A 528 16.88 10.05 11.17
N HIS A 529 16.74 11.30 10.73
CA HIS A 529 15.58 12.12 11.07
C HIS A 529 14.28 11.60 10.44
N GLU A 530 14.37 10.92 9.29
CA GLU A 530 13.20 10.34 8.60
C GLU A 530 12.60 9.15 9.38
N ALA A 531 13.36 8.54 10.29
CA ALA A 531 12.88 7.47 11.14
C ALA A 531 11.94 7.96 12.26
N PHE A 532 11.79 9.27 12.43
CA PHE A 532 11.04 9.89 13.52
C PHE A 532 10.16 11.06 13.06
N ASN A 533 9.82 11.07 11.77
CA ASN A 533 9.03 12.15 11.16
C ASN A 533 7.51 11.98 11.30
N GLN A 534 7.05 10.89 11.93
CA GLN A 534 5.64 10.63 12.27
C GLN A 534 5.41 10.81 13.79
N PRO A 535 5.09 12.03 14.24
CA PRO A 535 4.84 12.30 15.65
C PRO A 535 3.61 11.56 16.21
N GLU A 536 2.65 11.18 15.37
CA GLU A 536 1.48 10.39 15.74
C GLU A 536 1.84 9.03 16.35
N TYR A 537 2.98 8.45 15.97
CA TYR A 537 3.44 7.15 16.46
C TYR A 537 4.64 7.23 17.38
N ILE A 538 5.52 8.21 17.22
CA ILE A 538 6.83 8.20 17.90
C ILE A 538 7.14 9.53 18.57
N TYR A 539 7.64 9.43 19.80
CA TYR A 539 8.18 10.59 20.52
C TYR A 539 9.52 10.30 21.18
N LEU A 540 10.31 11.35 21.39
CA LEU A 540 11.55 11.31 22.15
C LEU A 540 11.21 11.28 23.65
N SER A 541 11.49 10.18 24.35
CA SER A 541 11.16 9.99 25.77
C SER A 541 12.36 10.15 26.72
N GLY A 542 13.50 10.63 26.21
CA GLY A 542 14.75 10.65 26.94
C GLY A 542 15.91 11.18 26.12
N LYS A 543 17.14 11.04 26.64
CA LYS A 543 18.35 11.44 25.91
C LYS A 543 18.67 10.40 24.83
N GLY A 544 18.15 10.61 23.62
CA GLY A 544 18.34 9.71 22.47
C GLY A 544 17.53 8.42 22.55
N THR A 545 16.54 8.37 23.44
CA THR A 545 15.61 7.26 23.61
C THR A 545 14.25 7.65 23.04
N TYR A 546 13.67 6.77 22.24
CA TYR A 546 12.39 6.97 21.56
C TYR A 546 11.37 5.94 22.04
N LYS A 547 10.09 6.31 22.01
CA LYS A 547 8.96 5.48 22.43
C LYS A 547 7.79 5.62 21.46
N HIS A 548 6.96 4.58 21.44
CA HIS A 548 5.68 4.64 20.78
C HIS A 548 4.68 5.50 21.57
N THR A 549 3.86 6.29 20.90
CA THR A 549 2.83 7.17 21.49
C THR A 549 1.69 6.40 22.16
N CYS A 550 1.46 5.14 21.79
CA CYS A 550 0.51 4.26 22.49
C CYS A 550 0.81 4.10 24.00
N PHE A 551 2.02 4.44 24.45
CA PHE A 551 2.41 4.44 25.86
C PHE A 551 2.25 5.81 26.55
N ILE A 552 1.65 6.79 25.87
CA ILE A 552 1.26 8.07 26.47
C ILE A 552 -0.11 7.87 27.12
N ASP A 553 -0.14 7.96 28.44
CA ASP A 553 -1.35 7.86 29.26
C ASP A 553 -1.88 9.26 29.57
N VAL A 554 -2.43 9.92 28.54
CA VAL A 554 -3.02 11.26 28.62
C VAL A 554 -4.27 11.29 27.76
N ASP A 555 -5.41 11.60 28.37
CA ASP A 555 -6.67 11.75 27.65
C ASP A 555 -6.68 13.03 26.81
N ALA A 556 -7.38 13.03 25.68
CA ALA A 556 -7.48 14.21 24.81
C ALA A 556 -7.96 15.47 25.55
N ALA A 557 -8.93 15.34 26.46
CA ALA A 557 -9.43 16.46 27.28
C ALA A 557 -8.36 17.06 28.21
N GLN A 558 -7.36 16.27 28.63
CA GLN A 558 -6.26 16.76 29.47
C GLN A 558 -5.24 17.57 28.66
N ILE A 559 -5.19 17.39 27.34
CA ILE A 559 -4.29 18.16 26.46
C ILE A 559 -4.74 19.64 26.44
N ASP A 560 -6.05 19.89 26.33
CA ASP A 560 -6.61 21.24 26.40
C ASP A 560 -6.27 21.91 27.74
N ASP A 561 -6.42 21.19 28.85
CA ASP A 561 -6.09 21.67 30.20
C ASP A 561 -4.59 22.02 30.33
N ILE A 562 -3.69 21.23 29.72
CA ILE A 562 -2.25 21.50 29.70
C ILE A 562 -1.97 22.85 29.02
N PHE A 563 -2.57 23.10 27.86
CA PHE A 563 -2.33 24.35 27.12
C PHE A 563 -3.01 25.55 27.78
N LEU A 564 -4.19 25.38 28.37
CA LEU A 564 -4.85 26.43 29.16
C LEU A 564 -3.96 26.91 30.31
N GLU A 565 -3.38 25.99 31.08
CA GLU A 565 -2.46 26.35 32.18
C GLU A 565 -1.17 27.02 31.67
N MET A 566 -0.69 26.64 30.49
CA MET A 566 0.44 27.32 29.86
C MET A 566 0.06 28.76 29.46
N MET A 567 -1.14 28.98 28.93
CA MET A 567 -1.63 30.32 28.57
C MET A 567 -1.74 31.21 29.81
N GLU A 568 -2.36 30.73 30.88
CA GLU A 568 -2.48 31.46 32.15
C GLU A 568 -1.10 31.85 32.71
N TYR A 569 -0.13 30.94 32.63
CA TYR A 569 1.25 31.23 33.04
C TYR A 569 1.89 32.30 32.17
N ALA A 570 1.72 32.23 30.85
CA ALA A 570 2.30 33.20 29.92
C ALA A 570 1.73 34.61 30.14
N GLU A 571 0.41 34.74 30.29
CA GLU A 571 -0.28 36.01 30.57
C GLU A 571 0.24 36.65 31.87
N LYS A 572 0.36 35.85 32.93
CA LYS A 572 0.83 36.31 34.23
C LYS A 572 2.26 36.87 34.20
N ASN A 573 3.12 36.31 33.36
CA ASN A 573 4.54 36.68 33.31
C ASN A 573 4.87 37.74 32.24
N SER A 574 3.89 38.16 31.42
CA SER A 574 4.02 39.29 30.46
C SER A 574 5.26 39.23 29.57
N ARG A 575 5.68 38.01 29.18
CA ARG A 575 6.83 37.74 28.29
C ARG A 575 6.34 36.99 27.05
N SER A 576 7.07 37.09 25.94
CA SER A 576 6.72 36.43 24.68
C SER A 576 7.49 35.14 24.41
N VAL A 577 8.53 34.84 25.20
CA VAL A 577 9.37 33.64 25.06
C VAL A 577 9.69 33.04 26.42
N PHE A 578 9.54 31.72 26.50
CA PHE A 578 9.68 30.90 27.69
C PHE A 578 10.48 29.64 27.37
N HIS A 579 11.03 29.01 28.39
CA HIS A 579 11.59 27.68 28.31
C HIS A 579 10.54 26.70 28.83
N LEU A 580 10.36 25.53 28.20
CA LEU A 580 9.31 24.56 28.58
C LEU A 580 9.36 24.17 30.07
N ASN A 581 10.55 24.09 30.64
CA ASN A 581 10.73 23.81 32.07
C ASN A 581 10.10 24.89 32.98
N GLU A 582 9.93 26.13 32.55
CA GLU A 582 9.25 27.17 33.34
C GLU A 582 7.78 26.80 33.57
N PHE A 583 7.04 26.50 32.50
CA PHE A 583 5.67 26.00 32.58
C PHE A 583 5.58 24.72 33.41
N TYR A 584 6.46 23.76 33.11
CA TYR A 584 6.48 22.46 33.80
C TYR A 584 6.78 22.61 35.29
N GLN A 585 7.60 23.58 35.72
CA GLN A 585 7.84 23.81 37.15
C GLN A 585 6.71 24.56 37.85
N ALA A 586 6.02 25.44 37.14
CA ALA A 586 4.96 26.28 37.70
C ALA A 586 3.65 25.51 37.91
N SER A 587 3.32 24.59 37.00
CA SER A 587 2.08 23.82 37.08
C SER A 587 2.25 22.52 37.88
N ARG A 588 1.27 22.22 38.74
CA ARG A 588 1.15 20.90 39.40
C ARG A 588 0.53 19.86 38.47
N ASN A 589 -0.30 20.27 37.51
CA ASN A 589 -0.97 19.38 36.59
C ASN A 589 0.02 18.82 35.56
N LEU A 590 0.84 19.68 34.94
CA LEU A 590 1.89 19.28 34.02
C LEU A 590 2.87 18.27 34.65
N LYS A 591 3.17 18.43 35.96
CA LYS A 591 4.05 17.53 36.72
C LYS A 591 3.49 16.13 36.98
N LYS A 592 2.20 15.89 36.72
CA LYS A 592 1.62 14.55 36.77
C LYS A 592 2.13 13.69 35.62
N HIS A 593 2.52 14.32 34.52
CA HIS A 593 3.00 13.67 33.31
C HIS A 593 4.53 13.78 33.20
N ASP A 594 5.14 12.87 32.44
CA ASP A 594 6.58 12.97 32.17
C ASP A 594 6.90 14.22 31.33
N TYR A 595 8.04 14.85 31.62
CA TYR A 595 8.47 16.06 30.92
C TYR A 595 8.53 15.88 29.40
N TYR A 596 8.95 14.71 28.91
CA TYR A 596 9.05 14.44 27.48
C TYR A 596 7.69 14.23 26.80
N VAL A 597 6.67 13.82 27.55
CA VAL A 597 5.29 13.77 27.07
C VAL A 597 4.77 15.19 26.86
N ILE A 598 4.92 16.08 27.86
CA ILE A 598 4.55 17.50 27.70
C ILE A 598 5.33 18.13 26.55
N ARG A 599 6.63 17.83 26.44
CA ARG A 599 7.46 18.30 25.33
C ARG A 599 6.96 17.83 23.97
N HIS A 600 6.51 16.58 23.87
CA HIS A 600 5.93 16.04 22.64
C HIS A 600 4.68 16.83 22.25
N PHE A 601 3.76 17.06 23.20
CA PHE A 601 2.56 17.82 22.93
C PHE A 601 2.84 19.25 22.49
N VAL A 602 3.66 19.98 23.24
CA VAL A 602 3.98 21.38 22.91
C VAL A 602 4.70 21.48 21.56
N LYS A 603 5.58 20.52 21.23
CA LYS A 603 6.32 20.54 19.98
C LYS A 603 5.45 20.26 18.75
N HIS A 604 4.47 19.38 18.87
CA HIS A 604 3.73 18.85 17.71
C HIS A 604 2.28 19.35 17.61
N PHE A 605 1.67 19.73 18.74
CA PHE A 605 0.29 20.24 18.81
C PHE A 605 0.22 21.66 19.36
N GLY A 606 1.31 22.23 19.87
CA GLY A 606 1.29 23.57 20.49
C GLY A 606 0.90 24.70 19.56
N GLU A 607 1.15 24.57 18.26
CA GLU A 607 0.81 25.59 17.27
C GLU A 607 -0.71 25.85 17.22
N ASP A 608 -1.53 24.80 17.41
CA ASP A 608 -2.99 24.91 17.45
C ASP A 608 -3.48 25.76 18.63
N TYR A 609 -2.65 25.91 19.67
CA TYR A 609 -2.91 26.69 20.88
C TYR A 609 -2.10 28.00 20.94
N GLY A 610 -1.43 28.38 19.83
CA GLY A 610 -0.64 29.61 19.76
C GLY A 610 0.75 29.53 20.38
N PHE A 611 1.26 28.33 20.68
CA PHE A 611 2.61 28.10 21.17
C PHE A 611 3.53 27.57 20.06
N TYR A 612 4.63 28.25 19.83
CA TYR A 612 5.63 27.86 18.83
C TYR A 612 6.84 27.28 19.52
N PHE A 613 7.22 26.06 19.16
CA PHE A 613 8.40 25.39 19.73
C PHE A 613 9.62 25.59 18.83
N ASP A 614 10.72 26.10 19.40
CA ASP A 614 12.03 26.11 18.77
C ASP A 614 13.07 25.54 19.73
N GLY A 615 13.83 24.57 19.23
CA GLY A 615 14.83 23.91 20.03
C GLY A 615 15.31 22.60 19.42
N LYS A 616 16.58 22.61 19.00
CA LYS A 616 17.37 21.37 18.96
C LYS A 616 17.58 20.91 20.40
N SER A 617 17.63 19.59 20.61
CA SER A 617 17.79 18.94 21.92
C SER A 617 18.55 19.83 22.92
N GLN A 618 17.88 20.22 24.02
CA GLN A 618 18.34 21.05 25.16
C GLN A 618 17.94 22.54 25.18
N ALA A 619 17.48 23.16 24.09
CA ALA A 619 17.02 24.56 24.13
C ALA A 619 15.54 24.69 24.55
N ASP A 620 14.69 23.71 24.17
CA ASP A 620 13.27 23.55 24.52
C ASP A 620 12.52 24.89 24.75
N SER A 621 12.71 25.85 23.83
CA SER A 621 12.16 27.20 23.92
C SER A 621 10.79 27.24 23.27
N ILE A 622 9.91 28.08 23.82
CA ILE A 622 8.52 28.24 23.43
C ILE A 622 8.25 29.73 23.28
N GLY A 623 7.80 30.15 22.10
CA GLY A 623 7.36 31.51 21.83
C GLY A 623 5.85 31.59 21.66
N LEU A 624 5.30 32.78 21.91
CA LEU A 624 3.91 33.12 21.57
C LEU A 624 3.75 33.60 20.13
N GLU A 625 4.87 33.79 19.41
CA GLU A 625 4.92 34.19 18.00
C GLU A 625 5.99 33.36 17.26
N LYS A 626 5.81 33.17 15.95
CA LYS A 626 6.80 32.47 15.11
C LYS A 626 8.11 33.25 15.02
N GLY A 627 9.23 32.53 14.87
CA GLY A 627 10.55 33.13 14.61
C GLY A 627 11.20 33.85 15.80
N PHE A 628 10.78 33.51 17.01
CA PHE A 628 11.35 34.05 18.25
C PHE A 628 12.82 33.64 18.45
N LYS A 629 13.56 34.40 19.25
CA LYS A 629 14.94 34.05 19.63
C LYS A 629 14.93 33.03 20.77
N ASN A 630 15.62 31.92 20.56
CA ASN A 630 15.80 30.88 21.58
C ASN A 630 16.35 31.46 22.90
N ILE A 631 15.81 30.98 24.02
CA ILE A 631 16.31 31.30 25.35
C ILE A 631 17.06 30.11 25.93
N THR A 632 18.21 30.37 26.55
CA THR A 632 19.04 29.34 27.15
C THR A 632 18.67 29.14 28.62
N GLN A 633 19.07 28.01 29.21
CA GLN A 633 18.93 27.80 30.66
C GLN A 633 19.67 28.86 31.50
N LYS A 634 20.70 29.52 30.96
CA LYS A 634 21.36 30.64 31.63
C LYS A 634 20.45 31.88 31.66
N ASP A 635 19.75 32.15 30.55
CA ASP A 635 18.79 33.25 30.48
C ASP A 635 17.65 33.05 31.47
N VAL A 636 17.17 31.80 31.61
CA VAL A 636 16.17 31.44 32.64
C VAL A 636 16.67 31.75 34.06
N ILE A 637 17.93 31.45 34.38
CA ILE A 637 18.50 31.76 35.70
C ILE A 637 18.60 33.28 35.91
N ILE A 638 19.09 34.02 34.92
CA ILE A 638 19.22 35.48 35.00
C ILE A 638 17.86 36.13 35.21
N GLU A 639 16.85 35.67 34.46
CA GLU A 639 15.50 36.19 34.58
C GLU A 639 14.88 35.87 35.95
N ALA A 640 15.04 34.64 36.44
CA ALA A 640 14.62 34.28 37.78
C ALA A 640 15.29 35.12 38.87
N MET A 641 16.56 35.50 38.68
CA MET A 641 17.27 36.41 39.59
C MET A 641 16.75 37.85 39.51
N ASN A 642 16.42 38.35 38.32
CA ASN A 642 15.90 39.70 38.12
C ASN A 642 14.50 39.86 38.73
N ASN A 643 13.67 38.83 38.62
CA ASN A 643 12.30 38.81 39.14
C ASN A 643 12.20 38.42 40.63
N SER A 644 13.31 38.06 41.27
CA SER A 644 13.32 37.72 42.69
C SER A 644 13.60 38.94 43.57
N ASP A 645 12.79 39.12 44.62
CA ASP A 645 13.02 40.15 45.64
C ASP A 645 14.28 39.91 46.48
N LYS A 646 14.84 38.70 46.43
CA LYS A 646 16.00 38.27 47.22
C LYS A 646 17.01 37.49 46.37
N PRO A 647 18.30 37.53 46.70
CA PRO A 647 19.30 36.70 46.03
C PRO A 647 18.98 35.21 46.16
N LEU A 648 19.28 34.45 45.11
CA LEU A 648 19.01 33.02 45.04
C LEU A 648 20.19 32.20 45.61
N THR A 649 19.86 31.07 46.22
CA THR A 649 20.80 30.05 46.65
C THR A 649 21.11 29.07 45.52
N LYS A 650 22.26 28.38 45.61
CA LYS A 650 22.64 27.34 44.65
C LYS A 650 21.59 26.21 44.51
N PRO A 651 20.95 25.71 45.57
CA PRO A 651 19.82 24.76 45.44
C PRO A 651 18.61 25.34 44.70
N GLU A 652 18.24 26.61 44.95
CA GLU A 652 17.16 27.27 44.21
C GLU A 652 17.48 27.38 42.73
N ILE A 653 18.73 27.73 42.37
CA ILE A 653 19.20 27.75 40.99
C ILE A 653 19.21 26.35 40.36
N ALA A 654 19.61 25.32 41.11
CA ALA A 654 19.57 23.94 40.62
C ALA A 654 18.14 23.50 40.27
N ASN A 655 17.13 23.95 41.02
CA ASN A 655 15.72 23.65 40.72
C ASN A 655 15.19 24.30 39.45
N LEU A 656 15.83 25.37 38.96
CA LEU A 656 15.51 25.98 37.66
C LEU A 656 16.05 25.14 36.49
N LEU A 657 17.03 24.27 36.75
CA LEU A 657 17.65 23.42 35.74
C LEU A 657 16.89 22.10 35.57
N LYS A 658 16.79 21.62 34.33
CA LYS A 658 16.21 20.31 34.00
C LYS A 658 16.86 19.16 34.79
N SER A 659 18.18 19.21 34.96
CA SER A 659 18.95 18.19 35.67
C SER A 659 18.73 18.15 37.18
N LYS A 660 18.24 19.24 37.79
CA LYS A 660 18.19 19.45 39.25
C LYS A 660 19.53 19.21 39.99
N SER A 661 20.65 19.20 39.25
CA SER A 661 21.97 18.85 39.76
C SER A 661 22.67 20.06 40.35
N LEU A 662 23.13 19.93 41.61
CA LEU A 662 23.98 20.92 42.25
C LEU A 662 25.31 21.10 41.49
N ALA A 663 25.86 20.04 40.90
CA ALA A 663 27.09 20.11 40.12
C ALA A 663 26.88 20.96 38.86
N HIS A 664 25.78 20.73 38.14
CA HIS A 664 25.44 21.50 36.94
C HIS A 664 25.16 22.98 37.26
N ALA A 665 24.45 23.25 38.37
CA ALA A 665 24.26 24.62 38.86
C ALA A 665 25.59 25.31 39.23
N SER A 666 26.56 24.57 39.79
CA SER A 666 27.91 25.11 40.05
C SER A 666 28.57 25.56 38.75
N PHE A 667 28.58 24.67 37.76
CA PHE A 667 29.24 24.91 36.49
C PHE A 667 28.69 26.15 35.79
N TYR A 668 27.36 26.33 35.77
CA TYR A 668 26.75 27.53 35.22
C TYR A 668 27.03 28.78 36.04
N LEU A 669 26.96 28.70 37.37
CA LEU A 669 27.28 29.85 38.22
C LEU A 669 28.74 30.30 38.02
N ASP A 670 29.69 29.37 37.97
CA ASP A 670 31.10 29.71 37.81
C ASP A 670 31.35 30.44 36.48
N ASP A 671 30.80 29.93 35.36
CA ASP A 671 30.89 30.59 34.05
C ASP A 671 30.17 31.96 34.05
N MET A 672 28.97 32.06 34.62
CA MET A 672 28.22 33.31 34.65
C MET A 672 28.86 34.38 35.55
N ILE A 673 29.49 33.99 36.65
CA ILE A 673 30.24 34.91 37.51
C ILE A 673 31.55 35.33 36.83
N GLU A 674 32.23 34.44 36.10
CA GLU A 674 33.43 34.80 35.33
C GLU A 674 33.11 35.80 34.21
N ARG A 675 31.96 35.64 33.54
CA ARG A 675 31.45 36.58 32.54
C ARG A 675 30.91 37.89 33.13
N GLY A 676 30.70 37.94 34.45
CA GLY A 676 30.15 39.10 35.15
C GLY A 676 28.62 39.25 35.07
N ASN A 677 27.91 38.24 34.58
CA ASN A 677 26.44 38.24 34.49
C ASN A 677 25.77 37.99 35.86
N VAL A 678 26.48 37.30 36.75
CA VAL A 678 26.03 36.98 38.12
C VAL A 678 27.08 37.41 39.13
N VAL A 679 26.65 37.90 40.28
CA VAL A 679 27.49 38.28 41.40
C VAL A 679 27.08 37.57 42.68
N GLN A 680 28.05 37.31 43.54
CA GLN A 680 27.80 36.77 44.86
C GLN A 680 27.73 37.92 45.88
N VAL A 681 26.59 38.08 46.55
CA VAL A 681 26.35 39.18 47.50
C VAL A 681 26.38 38.72 48.97
N GLY A 682 26.35 37.41 49.21
CA GLY A 682 26.43 36.78 50.53
C GLY A 682 26.98 35.35 50.46
N ARG A 683 27.06 34.63 51.58
CA ARG A 683 27.54 33.24 51.57
C ARG A 683 26.55 32.37 50.75
N MET A 684 26.99 31.90 49.58
CA MET A 684 26.17 31.13 48.63
C MET A 684 24.87 31.84 48.18
N LEU A 685 24.87 33.17 48.14
CA LEU A 685 23.75 34.00 47.68
C LEU A 685 24.14 34.76 46.43
N TYR A 686 23.40 34.53 45.35
CA TYR A 686 23.72 34.98 43.99
C TYR A 686 22.58 35.81 43.40
N THR A 687 22.92 36.86 42.68
CA THR A 687 21.97 37.72 41.96
C THR A 687 22.67 38.40 40.78
N THR A 688 21.96 39.17 39.98
CA THR A 688 22.56 39.94 38.86
C THR A 688 23.21 41.22 39.38
N PRO A 689 24.21 41.79 38.66
CA PRO A 689 24.79 43.09 39.02
C PRO A 689 23.75 44.20 39.13
N ALA A 690 22.77 44.21 38.22
CA ALA A 690 21.69 45.20 38.21
C ALA A 690 20.90 45.16 39.54
N CYS A 691 20.53 43.97 40.02
CA CYS A 691 19.81 43.83 41.28
C CYS A 691 20.72 44.07 42.50
N ALA A 692 21.97 43.60 42.47
CA ALA A 692 22.92 43.75 43.57
C ALA A 692 23.25 45.22 43.88
N TYR A 693 23.47 46.02 42.83
CA TYR A 693 24.04 47.36 42.95
C TYR A 693 23.03 48.49 42.70
N LYS A 694 21.73 48.17 42.58
CA LYS A 694 20.65 49.15 42.31
C LYS A 694 20.60 50.37 43.24
N ASN A 695 21.12 50.24 44.47
CA ASN A 695 21.04 51.25 45.52
C ASN A 695 22.39 51.91 45.84
N ILE A 696 23.41 51.76 44.98
CA ILE A 696 24.73 52.39 45.17
C ILE A 696 25.17 53.13 43.91
N VAL A 697 26.04 54.12 44.08
CA VAL A 697 26.78 54.74 42.98
C VAL A 697 28.06 53.93 42.77
N ILE A 698 28.12 53.12 41.71
CA ILE A 698 29.22 52.16 41.50
C ILE A 698 30.59 52.85 41.50
N ASP A 699 30.71 54.00 40.82
CA ASP A 699 31.98 54.72 40.67
C ASP A 699 32.57 55.16 42.02
N ASP A 700 31.74 55.63 42.95
CA ASP A 700 32.18 56.03 44.29
C ASP A 700 32.78 54.86 45.07
N TYR A 701 32.14 53.69 44.98
CA TYR A 701 32.61 52.48 45.64
C TYR A 701 33.87 51.92 44.98
N VAL A 702 33.98 52.00 43.65
CA VAL A 702 35.17 51.58 42.90
C VAL A 702 36.36 52.49 43.23
N ALA A 703 36.14 53.81 43.31
CA ALA A 703 37.16 54.76 43.74
C ALA A 703 37.63 54.50 45.18
N ALA A 704 36.70 54.21 46.10
CA ALA A 704 37.03 53.86 47.48
C ALA A 704 37.81 52.54 47.58
N LEU A 705 37.43 51.52 46.79
CA LEU A 705 38.20 50.27 46.66
C LEU A 705 39.62 50.54 46.15
N HIS A 706 39.78 51.38 45.12
CA HIS A 706 41.09 51.75 44.60
C HIS A 706 41.96 52.44 45.66
N ALA A 707 41.40 53.39 46.38
CA ALA A 707 42.07 54.10 47.45
C ALA A 707 42.56 53.15 48.55
N LEU A 708 41.75 52.14 48.91
CA LEU A 708 42.17 51.11 49.86
C LEU A 708 43.33 50.26 49.33
N LEU A 709 43.26 49.81 48.07
CA LEU A 709 44.35 49.03 47.46
C LEU A 709 45.66 49.82 47.42
N LEU A 710 45.62 51.12 47.10
CA LEU A 710 46.77 52.02 47.15
C LEU A 710 47.28 52.22 48.58
N HIS A 711 46.37 52.45 49.53
CA HIS A 711 46.71 52.69 50.94
C HIS A 711 47.46 51.51 51.56
N PHE A 712 47.02 50.28 51.30
CA PHE A 712 47.67 49.09 51.86
C PHE A 712 48.95 48.70 51.11
N GLY A 713 49.06 49.00 49.81
CA GLY A 713 50.26 48.73 49.01
C GLY A 713 50.65 47.26 48.90
N LYS A 714 49.76 46.34 49.26
CA LYS A 714 49.95 44.89 49.30
C LYS A 714 48.63 44.16 49.02
N PRO A 715 48.63 42.84 48.73
CA PRO A 715 47.41 42.10 48.46
C PRO A 715 46.37 42.27 49.56
N VAL A 716 45.14 42.62 49.19
CA VAL A 716 44.03 42.90 50.10
C VAL A 716 42.97 41.80 49.98
N GLU A 717 42.58 41.24 51.12
CA GLU A 717 41.45 40.31 51.23
C GLU A 717 40.14 41.10 51.50
N PRO A 718 39.01 40.73 50.88
CA PRO A 718 37.74 41.46 50.97
C PRO A 718 37.15 41.73 52.37
N SER A 719 37.63 41.07 53.42
CA SER A 719 37.29 41.45 54.81
C SER A 719 37.72 42.87 55.14
N ILE A 720 38.82 43.36 54.55
CA ILE A 720 39.25 44.75 54.67
C ILE A 720 38.28 45.68 53.95
N PHE A 721 37.88 45.35 52.72
CA PHE A 721 36.86 46.13 52.00
C PHE A 721 35.57 46.22 52.82
N LYS A 722 35.11 45.09 53.36
CA LYS A 722 33.95 45.05 54.26
C LYS A 722 34.14 45.98 55.46
N ALA A 723 35.25 45.87 56.18
CA ALA A 723 35.47 46.63 57.40
C ALA A 723 35.53 48.15 57.15
N GLN A 724 36.26 48.57 56.11
CA GLN A 724 36.50 49.98 55.81
C GLN A 724 35.31 50.63 55.10
N LEU A 725 34.78 49.98 54.06
CA LEU A 725 33.72 50.59 53.23
C LEU A 725 32.35 50.56 53.90
N ASN A 726 32.05 49.56 54.73
CA ASN A 726 30.82 49.61 55.54
C ASN A 726 30.84 50.78 56.53
N MET A 727 32.01 51.08 57.11
CA MET A 727 32.17 52.25 57.98
C MET A 727 32.06 53.56 57.19
N GLN A 728 32.73 53.65 56.03
CA GLN A 728 32.74 54.84 55.19
C GLN A 728 31.35 55.19 54.62
N PHE A 729 30.59 54.19 54.17
CA PHE A 729 29.30 54.39 53.50
C PHE A 729 28.09 54.09 54.40
N GLU A 730 28.30 53.84 55.69
CA GLU A 730 27.24 53.48 56.66
C GLU A 730 26.36 52.30 56.19
N ARG A 731 27.01 51.24 55.69
CA ARG A 731 26.35 50.04 55.16
C ARG A 731 26.69 48.80 55.98
N SER A 732 25.99 47.72 55.70
CA SER A 732 26.19 46.40 56.33
C SER A 732 26.41 45.29 55.30
N TYR A 733 26.99 45.63 54.14
CA TYR A 733 27.21 44.67 53.07
C TYR A 733 28.24 43.60 53.45
N SER A 734 28.10 42.42 52.84
CA SER A 734 29.02 41.31 53.08
C SER A 734 30.36 41.51 52.38
N LYS A 735 31.39 40.76 52.78
CA LYS A 735 32.67 40.77 52.04
C LYS A 735 32.53 40.23 50.61
N TYR A 736 31.54 39.36 50.34
CA TYR A 736 31.28 38.83 49.01
C TYR A 736 30.73 39.92 48.07
N PHE A 737 29.88 40.81 48.59
CA PHE A 737 29.37 41.96 47.85
C PHE A 737 30.52 42.83 47.31
N TYR A 738 31.44 43.23 48.20
CA TYR A 738 32.61 44.03 47.83
C TYR A 738 33.60 43.25 46.96
N ALA A 739 33.82 41.96 47.23
CA ALA A 739 34.66 41.11 46.41
C ALA A 739 34.14 41.00 44.97
N SER A 740 32.82 40.82 44.79
CA SER A 740 32.19 40.74 43.48
C SER A 740 32.27 42.08 42.75
N LEU A 741 32.05 43.19 43.47
CA LEU A 741 32.17 44.54 42.89
C LEU A 741 33.61 44.81 42.43
N ALA A 742 34.59 44.45 43.26
CA ALA A 742 36.00 44.57 42.92
C ALA A 742 36.38 43.68 41.73
N ARG A 743 35.85 42.44 41.66
CA ARG A 743 36.08 41.52 40.54
C ARG A 743 35.59 42.10 39.22
N LEU A 744 34.37 42.61 39.16
CA LEU A 744 33.78 43.18 37.94
C LEU A 744 34.61 44.34 37.39
N ASN A 745 35.22 45.13 38.28
CA ASN A 745 35.96 46.33 37.92
C ASN A 745 37.48 46.11 37.81
N ALA A 746 38.02 45.00 38.29
CA ALA A 746 39.46 44.76 38.38
C ALA A 746 40.18 44.95 37.04
N LYS A 747 39.63 44.40 35.95
CA LYS A 747 40.24 44.53 34.61
C LYS A 747 40.25 45.98 34.12
N ALA A 748 39.12 46.68 34.27
CA ALA A 748 38.98 48.08 33.84
C ALA A 748 39.88 49.03 34.65
N GLN A 749 40.10 48.72 35.93
CA GLN A 749 40.91 49.49 36.85
C GLN A 749 42.38 49.06 36.90
N GLY A 750 42.78 48.06 36.10
CA GLY A 750 44.15 47.53 36.08
C GLY A 750 44.58 46.80 37.36
N TRP A 751 43.64 46.31 38.17
CA TRP A 751 43.94 45.59 39.41
C TRP A 751 44.30 44.13 39.13
N HIS A 752 45.32 43.64 39.83
CA HIS A 752 45.67 42.23 39.85
C HIS A 752 44.73 41.48 40.80
N ARG A 753 44.25 40.32 40.34
CA ARG A 753 43.37 39.44 41.12
C ARG A 753 43.90 38.01 41.11
N LYS A 754 43.96 37.39 42.28
CA LYS A 754 44.24 35.96 42.47
C LYS A 754 43.25 35.37 43.48
N HIS A 755 42.25 34.63 42.97
CA HIS A 755 41.08 34.15 43.73
C HIS A 755 40.38 35.26 44.54
N SER A 756 40.66 35.32 45.85
CA SER A 756 40.07 36.25 46.82
C SER A 756 41.02 37.38 47.24
N LEU A 757 42.13 37.59 46.51
CA LEU A 757 43.10 38.65 46.77
C LEU A 757 43.08 39.66 45.62
N TYR A 758 43.17 40.95 45.98
CA TYR A 758 43.16 42.08 45.07
C TYR A 758 44.34 43.00 45.37
N SER A 759 44.99 43.54 44.34
CA SER A 759 46.11 44.48 44.50
C SER A 759 46.24 45.40 43.29
N VAL A 760 46.85 46.57 43.48
CA VAL A 760 47.31 47.44 42.37
C VAL A 760 48.64 46.96 41.79
N THR A 761 49.35 46.06 42.48
CA THR A 761 50.60 45.43 42.02
C THR A 761 50.41 43.91 41.86
N GLU A 762 51.34 43.24 41.18
CA GLU A 762 51.29 41.79 41.00
C GLU A 762 51.23 41.05 42.35
N ILE A 763 50.37 40.04 42.43
CA ILE A 763 50.18 39.24 43.64
C ILE A 763 51.16 38.04 43.57
N PRO A 764 52.09 37.90 44.53
CA PRO A 764 53.14 36.87 44.50
C PRO A 764 52.65 35.47 44.87
N PHE A 765 51.35 35.32 45.17
CA PHE A 765 50.73 34.07 45.59
C PHE A 765 49.61 33.67 44.61
N SER A 766 49.38 32.38 44.42
CA SER A 766 48.28 31.90 43.58
C SER A 766 46.93 32.04 44.27
N ASN A 767 46.87 31.88 45.59
CA ASN A 767 45.69 32.06 46.45
C ASN A 767 46.09 32.20 47.94
N ILE A 768 45.11 32.38 48.83
CA ILE A 768 45.35 32.53 50.27
C ILE A 768 46.00 31.29 50.92
N SER A 769 45.70 30.08 50.43
CA SER A 769 46.34 28.85 50.92
C SER A 769 47.81 28.80 50.55
N SER A 770 48.16 29.15 49.31
CA SER A 770 49.57 29.24 48.88
C SER A 770 50.35 30.32 49.63
N ALA A 771 49.67 31.41 50.02
CA ALA A 771 50.27 32.41 50.89
C ALA A 771 50.57 31.82 52.28
N MET A 772 49.64 31.06 52.86
CA MET A 772 49.88 30.37 54.14
C MET A 772 50.98 29.31 54.02
N ASP A 773 51.04 28.55 52.92
CA ASP A 773 52.10 27.57 52.67
C ASP A 773 53.49 28.21 52.62
N MET A 774 53.59 29.46 52.16
CA MET A 774 54.84 30.20 52.03
C MET A 774 55.22 30.98 53.30
N LEU A 775 54.23 31.48 54.05
CA LEU A 775 54.43 32.49 55.10
C LEU A 775 54.19 31.98 56.52
N CYS A 776 53.43 30.89 56.69
CA CYS A 776 53.01 30.38 58.00
C CYS A 776 53.73 29.07 58.35
N ASP A 777 53.97 28.87 59.65
CA ASP A 777 54.46 27.60 60.19
C ASP A 777 53.29 26.83 60.85
N PRO A 778 52.95 25.59 60.43
CA PRO A 778 51.92 24.78 61.07
C PRO A 778 52.10 24.62 62.58
N GLY A 779 53.34 24.57 63.07
CA GLY A 779 53.69 24.35 64.48
C GLY A 779 53.71 25.63 65.34
N ALA A 780 53.70 26.82 64.74
CA ALA A 780 53.76 28.08 65.47
C ALA A 780 52.45 28.42 66.20
N PRO A 781 52.43 29.30 67.22
CA PRO A 781 51.20 29.82 67.79
C PRO A 781 50.32 30.53 66.75
N LEU A 782 49.00 30.44 66.89
CA LEU A 782 48.04 31.05 65.95
C LEU A 782 48.31 32.55 65.72
N GLN A 783 48.64 33.28 66.78
CA GLN A 783 48.93 34.71 66.69
C GLN A 783 50.13 35.02 65.80
N GLN A 784 51.20 34.21 65.89
CA GLN A 784 52.40 34.40 65.07
C GLN A 784 52.10 34.24 63.58
N ASN A 785 51.28 33.24 63.22
CA ASN A 785 50.85 33.07 61.82
C ASN A 785 49.89 34.17 61.35
N ILE A 786 49.02 34.69 62.24
CA ILE A 786 48.20 35.86 61.92
C ILE A 786 49.09 37.06 61.62
N ASP A 787 50.11 37.32 62.43
CA ASP A 787 51.02 38.45 62.25
C ASP A 787 51.81 38.31 60.94
N ALA A 788 52.30 37.11 60.63
CA ALA A 788 52.99 36.81 59.37
C ALA A 788 52.10 37.03 58.13
N MET A 789 50.83 36.60 58.21
CA MET A 789 49.84 36.86 57.17
C MET A 789 49.54 38.35 57.04
N GLN A 790 49.31 39.05 58.14
CA GLN A 790 48.98 40.47 58.15
C GLN A 790 50.15 41.36 57.72
N ALA A 791 51.40 40.91 57.86
CA ALA A 791 52.57 41.59 57.31
C ALA A 791 52.51 41.65 55.78
N ASN A 792 52.09 40.56 55.12
CA ASN A 792 52.15 40.39 53.67
C ASN A 792 50.80 40.61 52.94
N ILE A 793 49.68 40.41 53.63
CA ILE A 793 48.32 40.53 53.10
C ILE A 793 47.51 41.40 54.04
N ALA A 794 46.81 42.40 53.51
CA ALA A 794 45.84 43.16 54.28
C ALA A 794 44.59 42.29 54.50
N ILE A 795 44.43 41.78 55.71
CA ILE A 795 43.34 40.86 56.11
C ILE A 795 42.92 41.15 57.56
N THR A 796 41.63 41.02 57.87
CA THR A 796 41.19 41.17 59.28
C THR A 796 41.68 40.00 60.13
N ARG A 797 41.94 40.27 61.42
CA ARG A 797 42.41 39.26 62.39
C ARG A 797 41.50 38.03 62.43
N GLU A 798 40.18 38.24 62.45
CA GLU A 798 39.19 37.17 62.45
C GLU A 798 39.27 36.30 61.20
N THR A 799 39.33 36.91 60.00
CA THR A 799 39.40 36.16 58.74
C THR A 799 40.71 35.39 58.63
N ALA A 800 41.82 35.98 59.07
CA ALA A 800 43.12 35.30 59.11
C ALA A 800 43.09 34.10 60.07
N ALA A 801 42.53 34.26 61.27
CA ALA A 801 42.41 33.18 62.25
C ALA A 801 41.62 31.99 61.69
N ILE A 802 40.46 32.24 61.08
CA ILE A 802 39.63 31.20 60.46
C ILE A 802 40.36 30.51 59.29
N ALA A 803 41.03 31.29 58.43
CA ALA A 803 41.77 30.74 57.30
C ALA A 803 42.91 29.82 57.75
N ILE A 804 43.68 30.24 58.76
CA ILE A 804 44.80 29.45 59.32
C ILE A 804 44.30 28.18 60.00
N GLN A 805 43.20 28.25 60.77
CA GLN A 805 42.61 27.07 61.39
C GLN A 805 42.16 26.04 60.34
N ASN A 806 41.42 26.47 59.32
CA ASN A 806 41.00 25.58 58.23
C ASN A 806 42.19 24.98 57.48
N TRP A 807 43.23 25.78 57.23
CA TRP A 807 44.45 25.33 56.58
C TRP A 807 45.22 24.27 57.39
N ARG A 808 45.30 24.43 58.72
CA ARG A 808 45.89 23.42 59.62
C ARG A 808 45.08 22.12 59.59
N THR A 809 43.76 22.21 59.70
CA THR A 809 42.87 21.04 59.67
C THR A 809 42.94 20.30 58.33
N ALA A 810 43.01 21.03 57.21
CA ALA A 810 43.17 20.41 55.89
C ALA A 810 44.51 19.66 55.76
N ARG A 811 45.59 20.18 56.37
CA ARG A 811 46.91 19.52 56.38
C ARG A 811 46.99 18.33 57.34
N SER A 812 46.28 18.35 58.46
CA SER A 812 46.23 17.19 59.36
C SER A 812 45.49 16.01 58.70
N MET A 813 44.44 16.27 57.90
CA MET A 813 43.70 15.23 57.17
C MET A 813 44.43 14.62 55.96
N VAL A 814 45.58 15.18 55.56
CA VAL A 814 46.40 14.66 54.46
C VAL A 814 47.59 13.83 54.96
N ASN A 815 47.88 13.91 56.28
CA ASN A 815 48.91 13.13 56.96
C ASN A 815 48.36 11.96 57.79
N ASP A 816 47.04 11.72 57.72
CA ASP A 816 46.32 10.50 58.10
C ASP A 816 45.87 9.78 56.81
#